data_AF-A0A938V2I0-F1
#
_entry.id   AF-A0A938V2I0-F1
#
_cell.length_a   1.000
_cell.length_b   1.000
_cell.length_c   1.000
_cell.angle_alpha   90.00
_cell.angle_beta   90.00
_cell.angle_gamma   90.00
#
_symmetry.space_group_name_H-M   'P 1'
#
loop_
_entity.id
_entity.type
_entity.pdbx_description
1 polymer ?
#
loop_
_entity_poly.entity_id
_entity_poly.type
_entity_poly.pdbx_seq_one_letter_code
_entity_poly.pdbx_strand_id
1 'polypeptide(L)'
;VAVCQSSQQCDGGVCCTQCECSATTVCAACGDGFCGLGETECNCPDCAKKAAEEICDGLDNDCDGEVDEGFPDSDLDGLADCIDPDDDNDGVEDAQDCAPADPAVCPGCPELCNGMDDDCDGVADGELADALCQDDDSCTADLCDLEFGGCRHIPKCAGCPDHVPTGAVVITELLITAEIPVYEWIEVENVCDGPVELDGWTLVGDSTGSHTIDNCGPKTLHVGKRVVLGKNMPDTMGLPDNFDYVYADVALRKDSGVSLMAPDGAVIDHVPYGDPGFKKVVSRSLSLSADATDSALNDLPENWCVGISWGTFPCLWESRGEKNPLCDFTSECGNMVVEPGEDCDLGAKNADSFGALCNSNCQWKALCGNKWLEPPEECDDGNYWDEDSCDDSCEKNCLCITYAPHCGDGVKQEWDGAADPPEKPECCDDGNKLYGDGCTPSCDCEYYSGYPAFNCGDGKHDPLEKCDDGNLLAGDGCGPKCTWECNGSFSVGQLIFTEFSPYPSGNKATWFEIYNTGDSEVDLSGWFLCDMNDDKCTYMHRISAKSQVIVGKLSYFVFTNNAASLAQLGIVAQYEYNVLWVANSLRSPDGTEIDSFLLKPYPKEGVSLSLAPSSLNYMANDLTANWCTSSVPMANGDLGTPGQPNPGCQ
;
A
#
# COMPACT_ATOMS: atom_id res chain seq x y z
N VAL A 1 19.47 30.09 69.96
CA VAL A 1 18.48 31.19 70.00
C VAL A 1 19.20 32.51 69.76
N ALA A 2 19.23 32.96 68.51
CA ALA A 2 19.42 34.35 68.12
C ALA A 2 18.75 34.50 66.76
N VAL A 3 17.87 35.49 66.64
CA VAL A 3 16.97 35.74 65.52
C VAL A 3 17.71 36.58 64.49
N CYS A 4 17.68 36.21 63.20
CA CYS A 4 18.06 37.14 62.14
C CYS A 4 16.82 37.91 61.68
N GLN A 5 16.76 39.18 62.08
CA GLN A 5 15.82 40.15 61.53
C GLN A 5 16.40 40.76 60.25
N SER A 6 15.56 40.78 59.21
CA SER A 6 15.41 41.81 58.17
C SER A 6 16.65 42.44 57.49
N SER A 7 16.66 42.27 56.16
CA SER A 7 16.90 43.28 55.11
C SER A 7 18.20 44.08 55.13
N GLN A 8 19.13 43.70 54.25
CA GLN A 8 19.97 44.67 53.53
C GLN A 8 20.10 44.27 52.06
N GLN A 9 19.83 45.24 51.19
CA GLN A 9 19.90 45.14 49.73
C GLN A 9 21.34 44.88 49.28
N CYS A 10 21.50 43.96 48.34
CA CYS A 10 22.65 43.93 47.45
C CYS A 10 22.32 44.78 46.22
N ASP A 11 23.11 45.83 45.99
CA ASP A 11 23.24 46.46 44.68
C ASP A 11 24.74 46.65 44.43
N GLY A 12 25.26 46.05 43.36
CA GLY A 12 26.66 46.15 42.91
C GLY A 12 27.69 45.51 43.86
N GLY A 13 27.88 44.19 43.73
CA GLY A 13 28.75 43.37 44.57
C GLY A 13 30.13 43.95 44.88
N VAL A 14 30.38 44.20 46.17
CA VAL A 14 31.58 43.83 46.96
C VAL A 14 31.14 43.90 48.43
N CYS A 15 31.25 42.80 49.19
CA CYS A 15 31.24 42.84 50.65
C CYS A 15 32.51 42.13 51.17
N CYS A 16 33.44 42.93 51.70
CA CYS A 16 34.48 42.42 52.59
C CYS A 16 33.80 41.87 53.86
N THR A 17 34.19 40.68 54.33
CA THR A 17 33.98 40.35 55.75
C THR A 17 35.29 39.88 56.39
N GLN A 18 35.82 40.77 57.24
CA GLN A 18 36.66 40.36 58.36
C GLN A 18 35.81 39.47 59.29
N CYS A 19 36.26 38.26 59.58
CA CYS A 19 35.81 37.49 60.74
C CYS A 19 37.01 37.23 61.65
N GLU A 20 37.07 37.90 62.80
CA GLU A 20 37.93 37.47 63.90
C GLU A 20 37.33 36.19 64.52
N CYS A 21 37.98 35.04 64.33
CA CYS A 21 37.61 33.80 65.02
C CYS A 21 38.33 33.68 66.37
N SER A 22 37.57 33.38 67.43
CA SER A 22 38.04 33.26 68.83
C SER A 22 38.16 31.81 69.32
N ALA A 23 38.25 30.82 68.43
CA ALA A 23 38.57 29.42 68.78
C ALA A 23 39.06 28.64 67.56
N THR A 24 39.80 27.55 67.83
CA THR A 24 40.31 26.58 66.84
C THR A 24 39.17 25.88 66.10
N THR A 25 39.06 26.09 64.79
CA THR A 25 38.15 25.38 63.88
C THR A 25 38.94 24.80 62.71
N VAL A 26 38.47 23.65 62.19
CA VAL A 26 39.02 22.95 61.02
C VAL A 26 38.75 23.78 59.76
N CYS A 27 39.73 23.89 58.85
CA CYS A 27 39.57 24.61 57.59
C CYS A 27 38.64 23.81 56.66
N ALA A 28 37.47 24.36 56.30
CA ALA A 28 36.47 23.67 55.50
C ALA A 28 36.95 23.34 54.06
N ALA A 29 37.96 24.05 53.55
CA ALA A 29 38.45 23.91 52.18
C ALA A 29 39.33 22.67 51.93
N CYS A 30 39.78 21.94 52.97
CA CYS A 30 40.63 20.75 52.70
C CYS A 30 40.52 19.61 53.71
N GLY A 31 39.48 19.59 54.55
CA GLY A 31 39.19 18.50 55.51
C GLY A 31 40.16 18.36 56.70
N ASP A 32 41.45 18.63 56.50
CA ASP A 32 42.52 18.32 57.45
C ASP A 32 43.47 19.52 57.66
N GLY A 33 43.25 20.31 58.70
CA GLY A 33 44.19 21.38 59.11
C GLY A 33 43.70 22.29 60.25
N PHE A 34 44.59 22.64 61.17
CA PHE A 34 44.33 23.59 62.26
C PHE A 34 44.93 24.97 61.92
N CYS A 35 44.12 26.03 61.95
CA CYS A 35 44.62 27.41 61.92
C CYS A 35 45.26 27.79 63.26
N GLY A 36 46.51 28.26 63.23
CA GLY A 36 47.18 28.83 64.40
C GLY A 36 46.58 30.18 64.81
N LEU A 37 46.54 30.47 66.12
CA LEU A 37 46.05 31.76 66.65
C LEU A 37 46.83 32.94 66.04
N GLY A 38 46.17 33.70 65.17
CA GLY A 38 46.69 34.95 64.60
C GLY A 38 47.22 34.86 63.16
N GLU A 39 47.02 33.75 62.45
CA GLU A 39 47.33 33.66 61.02
C GLU A 39 46.07 33.86 60.15
N THR A 40 46.21 34.59 59.03
CA THR A 40 45.11 34.96 58.11
C THR A 40 45.02 34.09 56.86
N GLU A 41 45.87 33.07 56.71
CA GLU A 41 45.89 32.17 55.55
C GLU A 41 45.93 30.70 56.01
N CYS A 42 45.02 29.86 55.48
CA CYS A 42 45.07 28.41 55.70
C CYS A 42 46.24 27.83 54.91
N ASN A 43 47.16 27.14 55.58
CA ASN A 43 48.28 26.48 54.94
C ASN A 43 47.95 25.00 54.77
N CYS A 44 47.35 24.62 53.64
CA CYS A 44 47.02 23.23 53.37
C CYS A 44 48.30 22.50 52.85
N PRO A 45 48.83 21.49 53.56
CA PRO A 45 50.15 20.93 53.24
C PRO A 45 50.24 20.21 51.90
N ASP A 46 49.11 19.71 51.40
CA ASP A 46 49.06 18.90 50.18
C ASP A 46 48.79 19.70 48.91
N CYS A 47 48.28 20.94 49.01
CA CYS A 47 48.01 21.79 47.83
C CYS A 47 49.24 22.59 47.33
N ALA A 48 50.43 22.07 47.61
CA ALA A 48 51.69 22.71 47.26
C ALA A 48 52.24 22.18 45.92
N LYS A 49 51.49 22.29 44.82
CA LYS A 49 51.99 22.36 43.42
C LYS A 49 50.86 22.49 42.36
N LYS A 50 50.63 23.73 41.92
CA LYS A 50 50.41 24.16 40.51
C LYS A 50 49.28 23.45 39.72
N ALA A 51 48.19 24.18 39.40
CA ALA A 51 47.22 23.92 38.32
C ALA A 51 47.14 22.43 37.95
N ALA A 52 46.61 21.63 38.87
CA ALA A 52 46.16 20.29 38.52
C ALA A 52 44.94 20.45 37.61
N GLU A 53 44.75 19.52 36.67
CA GLU A 53 43.42 19.36 36.07
C GLU A 53 42.57 18.66 37.12
N GLU A 54 41.30 19.06 37.25
CA GLU A 54 40.37 18.37 38.13
C GLU A 54 40.26 16.89 37.78
N ILE A 55 40.13 16.07 38.81
CA ILE A 55 39.95 14.63 38.71
C ILE A 55 38.68 14.32 39.48
N CYS A 56 37.72 13.71 38.80
CA CYS A 56 36.45 13.26 39.34
C CYS A 56 36.63 12.26 40.51
N ASP A 57 36.88 12.78 41.72
CA ASP A 57 37.20 11.98 42.91
C ASP A 57 36.65 12.56 44.23
N GLY A 58 35.82 13.60 44.17
CA GLY A 58 35.19 14.23 45.34
C GLY A 58 36.11 15.14 46.11
N LEU A 59 37.25 15.52 45.52
CA LEU A 59 38.24 16.40 46.10
C LEU A 59 38.51 17.58 45.17
N ASP A 60 38.66 18.76 45.76
CA ASP A 60 39.14 19.97 45.09
C ASP A 60 40.65 19.81 44.79
N ASN A 61 40.98 19.32 43.58
CA ASN A 61 42.34 18.91 43.22
C ASN A 61 43.22 20.09 42.79
N ASP A 62 42.62 21.19 42.35
CA ASP A 62 43.29 22.41 41.92
C ASP A 62 43.23 23.57 42.94
N CYS A 63 42.43 23.41 44.00
CA CYS A 63 42.23 24.31 45.14
C CYS A 63 41.60 25.66 44.78
N ASP A 64 40.69 25.71 43.80
CA ASP A 64 39.95 26.93 43.45
C ASP A 64 38.71 27.19 44.30
N GLY A 65 38.24 26.19 45.04
CA GLY A 65 37.12 26.23 45.98
C GLY A 65 35.81 25.65 45.46
N GLU A 66 35.76 25.20 44.21
CA GLU A 66 34.75 24.27 43.71
C GLU A 66 35.29 22.83 43.81
N VAL A 67 34.43 21.82 43.69
CA VAL A 67 34.83 20.40 43.74
C VAL A 67 34.39 19.76 42.44
N ASP A 68 35.30 19.05 41.76
CA ASP A 68 35.04 18.35 40.50
C ASP A 68 34.38 19.23 39.43
N GLU A 69 34.77 20.51 39.32
CA GLU A 69 34.19 21.40 38.34
C GLU A 69 34.58 21.06 36.90
N GLY A 70 33.63 21.19 35.99
CA GLY A 70 33.82 20.84 34.57
C GLY A 70 33.57 19.37 34.24
N PHE A 71 33.16 18.55 35.21
CA PHE A 71 32.53 17.24 34.99
C PHE A 71 31.00 17.38 34.84
N PRO A 72 30.31 16.39 34.23
CA PRO A 72 28.86 16.33 34.18
C PRO A 72 28.25 16.27 35.59
N ASP A 73 27.10 16.92 35.73
CA ASP A 73 26.23 16.99 36.90
C ASP A 73 24.81 16.96 36.33
N SER A 74 24.24 15.76 36.24
CA SER A 74 23.01 15.49 35.48
C SER A 74 21.73 15.92 36.22
N ASP A 75 21.69 15.84 37.56
CA ASP A 75 20.56 16.27 38.39
C ASP A 75 20.68 17.71 38.95
N LEU A 76 21.87 18.33 38.83
CA LEU A 76 22.20 19.67 39.30
C LEU A 76 22.15 19.83 40.82
N ASP A 77 22.40 18.78 41.60
CA ASP A 77 22.46 18.85 43.05
C ASP A 77 23.83 19.34 43.59
N GLY A 78 24.83 19.40 42.71
CA GLY A 78 26.18 19.88 43.00
C GLY A 78 27.20 18.79 43.31
N LEU A 79 26.85 17.51 43.12
CA LEU A 79 27.79 16.40 42.96
C LEU A 79 28.00 16.11 41.48
N ALA A 80 29.21 15.70 41.09
CA ALA A 80 29.47 15.28 39.72
C ALA A 80 29.10 13.79 39.53
N ASP A 81 28.55 13.41 38.37
CA ASP A 81 28.07 12.05 38.01
C ASP A 81 29.09 10.93 38.30
N CYS A 82 30.38 11.25 38.39
CA CYS A 82 31.42 10.26 38.66
C CYS A 82 31.52 9.82 40.14
N ILE A 83 30.95 10.60 41.05
CA ILE A 83 30.95 10.38 42.49
C ILE A 83 29.54 10.40 43.08
N ASP A 84 28.56 10.85 42.31
CA ASP A 84 27.15 10.67 42.63
C ASP A 84 26.79 9.17 42.52
N PRO A 85 26.07 8.60 43.50
CA PRO A 85 25.49 7.26 43.36
C PRO A 85 24.17 7.19 42.58
N ASP A 86 23.58 8.34 42.24
CA ASP A 86 22.27 8.49 41.58
C ASP A 86 22.30 9.77 40.71
N ASP A 87 22.84 9.69 39.49
CA ASP A 87 23.19 10.88 38.69
C ASP A 87 21.97 11.73 38.24
N ASP A 88 20.74 11.19 38.29
CA ASP A 88 19.51 11.90 37.89
C ASP A 88 18.46 12.06 39.01
N ASN A 89 18.71 11.46 40.17
CA ASN A 89 17.97 11.63 41.42
C ASN A 89 16.50 11.21 41.33
N ASP A 90 16.22 10.20 40.49
CA ASP A 90 14.92 9.54 40.43
C ASP A 90 14.67 8.58 41.62
N GLY A 91 15.73 8.30 42.38
CA GLY A 91 15.73 7.44 43.56
C GLY A 91 16.26 6.03 43.32
N VAL A 92 16.84 5.74 42.15
CA VAL A 92 17.48 4.49 41.78
C VAL A 92 18.99 4.71 41.62
N GLU A 93 19.80 3.91 42.32
CA GLU A 93 21.26 4.00 42.18
C GLU A 93 21.73 3.55 40.78
N ASP A 94 22.75 4.18 40.19
CA ASP A 94 23.22 3.96 38.80
C ASP A 94 23.49 2.49 38.44
N ALA A 95 23.85 1.68 39.43
CA ALA A 95 24.13 0.25 39.23
C ALA A 95 22.86 -0.59 38.97
N GLN A 96 21.69 -0.02 39.26
CA GLN A 96 20.37 -0.62 39.10
C GLN A 96 19.56 0.09 38.02
N ASP A 97 20.01 1.26 37.58
CA ASP A 97 19.41 2.03 36.52
C ASP A 97 19.95 1.66 35.13
N CYS A 98 19.05 1.57 34.14
CA CYS A 98 19.44 1.30 32.75
C CYS A 98 19.81 2.57 31.98
N ALA A 99 19.39 3.75 32.45
CA ALA A 99 19.79 5.06 31.96
C ALA A 99 20.06 6.02 33.13
N PRO A 100 21.23 5.89 33.81
CA PRO A 100 21.53 6.63 35.05
C PRO A 100 21.51 8.15 35.03
N ALA A 101 21.34 8.77 33.85
CA ALA A 101 21.36 10.23 33.68
C ALA A 101 20.04 10.76 33.08
N ASP A 102 18.99 9.93 33.05
CA ASP A 102 17.67 10.28 32.54
C ASP A 102 16.59 9.83 33.53
N PRO A 103 16.04 10.75 34.35
CA PRO A 103 15.12 10.41 35.43
C PRO A 103 13.72 9.99 34.94
N ALA A 104 13.53 9.92 33.62
CA ALA A 104 12.35 9.35 32.99
C ALA A 104 12.48 7.85 32.71
N VAL A 105 13.69 7.29 32.80
CA VAL A 105 14.00 5.90 32.46
C VAL A 105 14.58 5.22 33.69
N CYS A 106 13.76 4.43 34.38
CA CYS A 106 14.10 3.87 35.68
C CYS A 106 13.33 2.58 35.98
N PRO A 107 13.87 1.65 36.80
CA PRO A 107 13.13 0.49 37.28
C PRO A 107 11.72 0.79 37.83
N GLY A 108 10.69 0.46 37.05
CA GLY A 108 9.28 0.70 37.39
C GLY A 108 8.76 2.12 37.14
N CYS A 109 9.49 2.93 36.36
CA CYS A 109 8.97 4.14 35.73
C CYS A 109 7.81 3.80 34.76
N PRO A 110 6.89 4.73 34.48
CA PRO A 110 5.85 4.49 33.50
C PRO A 110 6.44 4.42 32.08
N GLU A 111 6.17 3.32 31.38
CA GLU A 111 6.47 3.18 29.94
C GLU A 111 5.88 4.34 29.11
N LEU A 112 6.68 4.90 28.19
CA LEU A 112 6.30 5.87 27.16
C LEU A 112 6.48 5.25 25.76
N CYS A 113 5.60 5.60 24.82
CA CYS A 113 5.59 5.02 23.47
C CYS A 113 6.69 5.66 22.62
N ASN A 114 7.95 5.36 22.92
CA ASN A 114 9.13 6.04 22.42
C ASN A 114 10.20 5.05 21.89
N GLY A 115 9.96 3.74 21.97
CA GLY A 115 10.89 2.72 21.50
C GLY A 115 12.06 2.47 22.45
N MET A 116 11.98 3.00 23.67
CA MET A 116 12.89 2.78 24.77
C MET A 116 12.22 1.89 25.82
N ASP A 117 13.05 1.28 26.65
CA ASP A 117 12.65 0.49 27.81
C ASP A 117 12.72 1.44 29.00
N ASP A 118 11.64 2.22 29.20
CA ASP A 118 11.61 3.31 30.19
C ASP A 118 11.49 2.76 31.61
N ASP A 119 10.99 1.53 31.79
CA ASP A 119 10.84 0.86 33.08
C ASP A 119 11.97 -0.13 33.43
N CYS A 120 12.94 -0.28 32.52
CA CYS A 120 14.11 -1.14 32.62
C CYS A 120 13.78 -2.64 32.88
N ASP A 121 12.62 -3.15 32.46
CA ASP A 121 12.24 -4.55 32.63
C ASP A 121 12.82 -5.49 31.54
N GLY A 122 13.41 -4.92 30.50
CA GLY A 122 13.98 -5.60 29.35
C GLY A 122 13.04 -5.68 28.14
N VAL A 123 11.90 -4.98 28.17
CA VAL A 123 10.87 -4.93 27.12
C VAL A 123 10.49 -3.48 26.84
N ALA A 124 11.04 -2.93 25.75
CA ALA A 124 10.61 -1.61 25.26
C ALA A 124 9.10 -1.58 24.94
N ASP A 125 8.42 -0.55 25.44
CA ASP A 125 6.99 -0.24 25.27
C ASP A 125 6.03 -1.35 25.78
N GLY A 126 6.47 -2.19 26.73
CA GLY A 126 5.79 -3.45 27.10
C GLY A 126 4.46 -3.30 27.84
N GLU A 127 4.37 -2.41 28.83
CA GLU A 127 3.16 -2.19 29.64
C GLU A 127 2.17 -1.19 29.00
N LEU A 128 2.63 -0.41 28.03
CA LEU A 128 1.86 0.65 27.38
C LEU A 128 0.76 0.16 26.45
N ALA A 129 1.02 -0.94 25.74
CA ALA A 129 0.07 -1.51 24.80
C ALA A 129 -1.27 -1.91 25.46
N ASP A 130 -1.34 -2.09 26.79
CA ASP A 130 -2.54 -2.55 27.50
C ASP A 130 -3.19 -1.46 28.41
N ALA A 131 -2.45 -0.40 28.77
CA ALA A 131 -2.89 0.58 29.79
C ALA A 131 -3.34 1.95 29.24
N LEU A 132 -2.72 2.47 28.17
CA LEU A 132 -3.12 3.76 27.56
C LEU A 132 -4.07 3.61 26.37
N CYS A 133 -4.05 2.46 25.70
CA CYS A 133 -4.75 2.25 24.45
C CYS A 133 -6.15 1.64 24.60
N GLN A 134 -6.58 1.33 25.84
CA GLN A 134 -7.85 0.68 26.18
C GLN A 134 -9.04 1.20 25.38
N ASP A 135 -9.32 0.54 24.25
CA ASP A 135 -10.70 0.32 23.89
C ASP A 135 -11.16 -0.95 24.62
N ASP A 136 -12.43 -1.00 25.01
CA ASP A 136 -13.03 -2.21 25.57
C ASP A 136 -13.30 -3.24 24.43
N ASP A 137 -12.61 -3.13 23.27
CA ASP A 137 -12.88 -3.94 22.09
C ASP A 137 -11.87 -5.08 21.95
N SER A 138 -12.36 -6.30 22.17
CA SER A 138 -11.57 -7.51 21.92
C SER A 138 -11.14 -7.69 20.46
N CYS A 139 -11.67 -6.87 19.54
CA CYS A 139 -11.43 -6.93 18.09
C CYS A 139 -10.50 -5.87 17.54
N THR A 140 -9.72 -5.21 18.39
CA THR A 140 -8.61 -4.32 18.04
C THR A 140 -7.36 -4.76 18.80
N ALA A 141 -6.21 -4.63 18.15
CA ALA A 141 -4.88 -4.81 18.68
C ALA A 141 -4.32 -3.42 18.92
N ASP A 142 -4.00 -3.15 20.18
CA ASP A 142 -3.36 -1.91 20.56
C ASP A 142 -1.86 -2.04 20.30
N LEU A 143 -1.35 -1.23 19.37
CA LEU A 143 0.08 -1.12 19.10
C LEU A 143 0.58 0.28 19.44
N CYS A 144 1.79 0.31 19.99
CA CYS A 144 2.58 1.52 20.14
C CYS A 144 3.03 2.03 18.77
N ASP A 145 2.61 3.23 18.39
CA ASP A 145 3.06 3.92 17.18
C ASP A 145 4.22 4.86 17.50
N LEU A 146 5.44 4.37 17.19
CA LEU A 146 6.70 5.07 17.41
C LEU A 146 6.86 6.36 16.59
N GLU A 147 6.07 6.54 15.53
CA GLU A 147 6.19 7.69 14.63
C GLU A 147 5.41 8.91 15.14
N PHE A 148 4.35 8.68 15.92
CA PHE A 148 3.46 9.73 16.45
C PHE A 148 3.43 9.82 17.99
N GLY A 149 4.12 8.93 18.71
CA GLY A 149 4.14 8.90 20.17
C GLY A 149 2.76 8.62 20.77
N GLY A 150 2.00 7.70 20.16
CA GLY A 150 0.60 7.46 20.46
C GLY A 150 0.14 6.01 20.24
N CYS A 151 -1.13 5.75 20.56
CA CYS A 151 -1.78 4.44 20.37
C CYS A 151 -2.33 4.30 18.95
N ARG A 152 -2.01 3.18 18.29
CA ARG A 152 -2.62 2.75 17.03
C ARG A 152 -3.49 1.52 17.25
N HIS A 153 -4.78 1.66 16.97
CA HIS A 153 -5.76 0.57 16.99
C HIS A 153 -5.71 -0.19 15.67
N ILE A 154 -5.13 -1.39 15.65
CA ILE A 154 -5.17 -2.27 14.48
C ILE A 154 -6.35 -3.23 14.61
N PRO A 155 -7.28 -3.29 13.66
CA PRO A 155 -8.37 -4.26 13.73
C PRO A 155 -7.85 -5.71 13.75
N LYS A 156 -8.45 -6.57 14.59
CA LYS A 156 -8.16 -8.01 14.68
C LYS A 156 -9.16 -8.80 13.86
N CYS A 157 -8.67 -9.62 12.93
CA CYS A 157 -9.48 -10.52 12.11
C CYS A 157 -9.34 -11.98 12.55
N ALA A 158 -8.22 -12.32 13.20
CA ALA A 158 -8.02 -13.64 13.79
C ALA A 158 -8.62 -13.70 15.21
N GLY A 159 -9.70 -14.46 15.39
CA GLY A 159 -10.28 -14.73 16.72
C GLY A 159 -11.48 -13.86 17.10
N CYS A 160 -11.94 -12.96 16.22
CA CYS A 160 -13.22 -12.25 16.34
C CYS A 160 -14.34 -13.07 15.69
N PRO A 161 -15.28 -13.64 16.47
CA PRO A 161 -16.38 -14.40 15.90
C PRO A 161 -17.50 -13.45 15.47
N ASP A 162 -17.98 -13.66 14.24
CA ASP A 162 -19.25 -13.17 13.66
C ASP A 162 -19.26 -11.79 12.96
N HIS A 163 -18.17 -11.01 12.94
CA HIS A 163 -18.14 -9.68 12.30
C HIS A 163 -16.70 -9.24 11.97
N VAL A 164 -16.49 -8.67 10.77
CA VAL A 164 -15.22 -8.03 10.38
C VAL A 164 -15.24 -6.58 10.91
N PRO A 165 -14.31 -6.17 11.79
CA PRO A 165 -14.35 -4.84 12.40
C PRO A 165 -14.25 -3.72 11.37
N THR A 166 -14.90 -2.58 11.68
CA THR A 166 -14.72 -1.34 10.93
C THR A 166 -13.23 -0.99 10.89
N GLY A 167 -12.76 -0.57 9.72
CA GLY A 167 -11.35 -0.27 9.46
C GLY A 167 -10.47 -1.47 9.15
N ALA A 168 -10.96 -2.71 9.18
CA ALA A 168 -10.16 -3.89 8.84
C ALA A 168 -9.64 -3.88 7.39
N VAL A 169 -10.39 -3.24 6.50
CA VAL A 169 -10.03 -3.01 5.09
C VAL A 169 -10.26 -1.54 4.79
N VAL A 170 -9.23 -0.86 4.30
CA VAL A 170 -9.21 0.59 4.09
C VAL A 170 -9.12 0.89 2.60
N ILE A 171 -9.90 1.85 2.09
CA ILE A 171 -9.80 2.40 0.74
C ILE A 171 -8.58 3.31 0.71
N THR A 172 -7.59 2.93 -0.08
CA THR A 172 -6.26 3.56 -0.13
C THR A 172 -6.03 4.37 -1.39
N GLU A 173 -6.72 4.07 -2.49
CA GLU A 173 -6.57 4.82 -3.74
C GLU A 173 -7.91 4.82 -4.48
N LEU A 174 -8.23 5.90 -5.19
CA LEU A 174 -9.44 5.96 -6.01
C LEU A 174 -9.25 6.84 -7.23
N LEU A 175 -9.89 6.46 -8.33
CA LEU A 175 -10.04 7.28 -9.52
C LEU A 175 -11.52 7.29 -9.90
N ILE A 176 -12.10 8.47 -9.96
CA ILE A 176 -13.51 8.65 -10.31
C ILE A 176 -13.59 9.74 -11.39
N THR A 177 -13.74 9.33 -12.65
CA THR A 177 -13.90 10.26 -13.78
C THR A 177 -15.35 10.32 -14.27
N ALA A 178 -15.77 11.49 -14.74
CA ALA A 178 -17.09 11.71 -15.35
C ALA A 178 -17.03 11.89 -16.87
N GLU A 179 -15.84 11.78 -17.47
CA GLU A 179 -15.57 12.03 -18.88
C GLU A 179 -15.30 10.73 -19.63
N ILE A 180 -15.59 10.67 -20.92
CA ILE A 180 -15.52 9.43 -21.72
C ILE A 180 -14.07 9.16 -22.16
N PRO A 181 -13.54 7.94 -21.95
CA PRO A 181 -14.18 6.81 -21.28
C PRO A 181 -14.33 7.02 -19.78
N VAL A 182 -15.50 6.70 -19.25
CA VAL A 182 -15.76 6.73 -17.81
C VAL A 182 -14.84 5.72 -17.16
N TYR A 183 -13.84 6.21 -16.42
CA TYR A 183 -12.84 5.42 -15.72
C TYR A 183 -13.11 5.55 -14.22
N GLU A 184 -13.51 4.44 -13.60
CA GLU A 184 -13.86 4.41 -12.18
C GLU A 184 -13.22 3.16 -11.56
N TRP A 185 -12.46 3.34 -10.49
CA TRP A 185 -11.94 2.26 -9.66
C TRP A 185 -11.57 2.74 -8.26
N ILE A 186 -11.48 1.79 -7.34
CA ILE A 186 -10.92 1.96 -6.00
C ILE A 186 -9.90 0.87 -5.71
N GLU A 187 -8.91 1.18 -4.90
CA GLU A 187 -8.00 0.22 -4.28
C GLU A 187 -8.35 0.12 -2.81
N VAL A 188 -8.29 -1.10 -2.29
CA VAL A 188 -8.46 -1.38 -0.86
C VAL A 188 -7.30 -2.21 -0.34
N GLU A 189 -6.85 -1.92 0.88
CA GLU A 189 -5.79 -2.63 1.59
C GLU A 189 -6.35 -3.32 2.84
N ASN A 190 -5.94 -4.56 3.09
CA ASN A 190 -6.20 -5.21 4.37
C ASN A 190 -5.16 -4.76 5.41
N VAL A 191 -5.60 -3.94 6.36
CA VAL A 191 -4.79 -3.45 7.49
C VAL A 191 -4.98 -4.30 8.75
N CYS A 192 -5.84 -5.31 8.69
CA CYS A 192 -6.13 -6.22 9.77
C CYS A 192 -4.96 -7.18 10.05
N ASP A 193 -4.91 -7.76 11.25
CA ASP A 193 -3.87 -8.73 11.65
C ASP A 193 -4.02 -10.14 11.03
N GLY A 194 -5.08 -10.34 10.23
CA GLY A 194 -5.42 -11.62 9.61
C GLY A 194 -6.07 -11.44 8.23
N PRO A 195 -6.18 -12.52 7.44
CA PRO A 195 -6.83 -12.48 6.14
C PRO A 195 -8.32 -12.11 6.25
N VAL A 196 -8.82 -11.34 5.27
CA VAL A 196 -10.22 -10.92 5.17
C VAL A 196 -10.85 -11.49 3.92
N GLU A 197 -12.02 -12.12 4.04
CA GLU A 197 -12.80 -12.60 2.89
C GLU A 197 -13.73 -11.51 2.37
N LEU A 198 -13.49 -11.05 1.14
CA LEU A 198 -14.29 -9.99 0.49
C LEU A 198 -15.56 -10.52 -0.21
N ASP A 199 -15.76 -11.84 -0.28
CA ASP A 199 -16.94 -12.42 -0.91
C ASP A 199 -18.23 -12.02 -0.16
N GLY A 200 -19.24 -11.57 -0.91
CA GLY A 200 -20.49 -11.02 -0.37
C GLY A 200 -20.42 -9.59 0.16
N TRP A 201 -19.24 -8.94 0.15
CA TRP A 201 -19.12 -7.53 0.51
C TRP A 201 -19.78 -6.66 -0.55
N THR A 202 -20.16 -5.44 -0.18
CA THR A 202 -20.89 -4.54 -1.06
C THR A 202 -20.16 -3.21 -1.19
N LEU A 203 -19.79 -2.87 -2.42
CA LEU A 203 -19.34 -1.54 -2.81
C LEU A 203 -20.57 -0.66 -3.04
N VAL A 204 -20.65 0.47 -2.33
CA VAL A 204 -21.77 1.40 -2.40
C VAL A 204 -21.28 2.77 -2.84
N GLY A 205 -21.90 3.32 -3.87
CA GLY A 205 -21.84 4.76 -4.15
C GLY A 205 -23.07 5.41 -3.53
N ASP A 206 -22.89 6.33 -2.59
CA ASP A 206 -23.94 6.86 -1.71
C ASP A 206 -25.21 7.36 -2.45
N SER A 207 -25.08 7.73 -3.73
CA SER A 207 -26.16 8.27 -4.56
C SER A 207 -26.46 7.49 -5.84
N THR A 208 -25.77 6.38 -6.10
CA THR A 208 -25.73 5.74 -7.43
C THR A 208 -26.04 4.25 -7.45
N GLY A 209 -26.17 3.63 -6.28
CA GLY A 209 -26.49 2.21 -6.13
C GLY A 209 -25.36 1.45 -5.46
N SER A 210 -25.40 0.13 -5.58
CA SER A 210 -24.47 -0.76 -4.93
C SER A 210 -24.15 -1.96 -5.80
N HIS A 211 -22.97 -2.52 -5.62
CA HIS A 211 -22.55 -3.75 -6.26
C HIS A 211 -22.02 -4.70 -5.19
N THR A 212 -22.57 -5.91 -5.15
CA THR A 212 -22.11 -6.96 -4.26
C THR A 212 -21.03 -7.75 -4.96
N ILE A 213 -19.87 -7.85 -4.33
CA ILE A 213 -18.75 -8.68 -4.74
C ILE A 213 -19.21 -10.13 -4.63
N ASP A 214 -19.35 -10.80 -5.77
CA ASP A 214 -19.72 -12.21 -5.87
C ASP A 214 -19.02 -12.78 -7.11
N ASN A 215 -17.95 -13.55 -6.88
CA ASN A 215 -17.14 -14.16 -7.95
C ASN A 215 -16.89 -15.66 -7.72
N CYS A 216 -17.84 -16.36 -7.10
CA CYS A 216 -17.80 -17.83 -7.01
C CYS A 216 -16.62 -18.43 -6.22
N GLY A 217 -16.06 -17.71 -5.24
CA GLY A 217 -15.00 -18.24 -4.38
C GLY A 217 -14.49 -17.22 -3.35
N PRO A 218 -13.75 -17.68 -2.33
CA PRO A 218 -13.15 -16.78 -1.33
C PRO A 218 -12.19 -15.81 -2.01
N LYS A 219 -12.51 -14.51 -1.92
CA LYS A 219 -11.58 -13.43 -2.27
C LYS A 219 -10.86 -13.01 -1.00
N THR A 220 -9.89 -13.84 -0.62
CA THR A 220 -9.08 -13.61 0.57
C THR A 220 -8.09 -12.48 0.30
N LEU A 221 -8.34 -11.32 0.91
CA LEU A 221 -7.36 -10.24 0.98
C LEU A 221 -6.42 -10.52 2.15
N HIS A 222 -5.16 -10.84 1.85
CA HIS A 222 -4.15 -11.12 2.87
C HIS A 222 -3.63 -9.84 3.55
N VAL A 223 -3.08 -9.98 4.76
CA VAL A 223 -2.54 -8.87 5.56
C VAL A 223 -1.53 -8.04 4.75
N GLY A 224 -1.75 -6.72 4.72
CA GLY A 224 -0.93 -5.74 3.99
C GLY A 224 -1.00 -5.85 2.46
N LYS A 225 -1.93 -6.66 1.92
CA LYS A 225 -2.16 -6.75 0.48
C LYS A 225 -3.26 -5.81 0.04
N ARG A 226 -3.14 -5.38 -1.22
CA ARG A 226 -4.06 -4.49 -1.92
C ARG A 226 -4.82 -5.24 -2.99
N VAL A 227 -6.06 -4.84 -3.25
CA VAL A 227 -6.82 -5.24 -4.43
C VAL A 227 -7.48 -4.03 -5.06
N VAL A 228 -7.49 -4.01 -6.39
CA VAL A 228 -8.08 -2.94 -7.20
C VAL A 228 -9.43 -3.41 -7.75
N LEU A 229 -10.50 -2.75 -7.31
CA LEU A 229 -11.87 -2.95 -7.77
C LEU A 229 -12.17 -1.90 -8.84
N GLY A 230 -12.39 -2.31 -10.08
CA GLY A 230 -12.64 -1.38 -11.18
C GLY A 230 -13.92 -1.63 -11.95
N LYS A 231 -14.40 -0.60 -12.63
CA LYS A 231 -15.62 -0.69 -13.45
C LYS A 231 -15.36 -1.35 -14.79
N ASN A 232 -16.28 -2.22 -15.21
CA ASN A 232 -16.24 -2.85 -16.53
C ASN A 232 -16.20 -1.79 -17.65
N MET A 233 -15.16 -1.80 -18.48
CA MET A 233 -14.96 -0.87 -19.59
C MET A 233 -14.79 -1.61 -20.92
N PRO A 234 -15.27 -1.04 -22.04
CA PRO A 234 -15.14 -1.70 -23.34
C PRO A 234 -13.68 -1.78 -23.81
N ASP A 235 -13.24 -2.98 -24.21
CA ASP A 235 -11.90 -3.39 -24.69
C ASP A 235 -11.25 -2.49 -25.76
N THR A 236 -12.02 -1.58 -26.36
CA THR A 236 -11.60 -0.72 -27.48
C THR A 236 -10.54 0.34 -27.14
N MET A 237 -10.16 0.51 -25.86
CA MET A 237 -9.24 1.58 -25.43
C MET A 237 -7.82 1.13 -25.06
N GLY A 238 -7.50 -0.17 -25.18
CA GLY A 238 -6.10 -0.64 -25.19
C GLY A 238 -5.28 -0.32 -23.93
N LEU A 239 -5.92 -0.20 -22.77
CA LEU A 239 -5.26 -0.22 -21.46
C LEU A 239 -5.46 -1.63 -20.86
N PRO A 240 -4.41 -2.29 -20.34
CA PRO A 240 -4.52 -3.66 -19.87
C PRO A 240 -5.32 -3.74 -18.55
N ASP A 241 -6.30 -4.63 -18.51
CA ASP A 241 -6.37 -5.81 -17.62
C ASP A 241 -5.71 -5.69 -16.22
N ASN A 242 -5.96 -4.64 -15.42
CA ASN A 242 -5.33 -4.48 -14.09
C ASN A 242 -6.34 -4.17 -12.96
N PHE A 243 -7.51 -4.79 -13.02
CA PHE A 243 -8.45 -4.84 -11.89
C PHE A 243 -8.47 -6.27 -11.35
N ASP A 244 -8.25 -6.43 -10.05
CA ASP A 244 -8.41 -7.71 -9.34
C ASP A 244 -9.87 -8.16 -9.30
N TYR A 245 -10.78 -7.19 -9.42
CA TYR A 245 -12.22 -7.42 -9.52
C TYR A 245 -12.88 -6.38 -10.41
N VAL A 246 -13.80 -6.82 -11.27
CA VAL A 246 -14.54 -5.95 -12.18
C VAL A 246 -16.00 -5.85 -11.75
N TYR A 247 -16.44 -4.66 -11.35
CA TYR A 247 -17.84 -4.37 -11.02
C TYR A 247 -18.61 -3.74 -12.19
N ALA A 248 -19.93 -3.89 -12.19
CA ALA A 248 -20.78 -3.36 -13.26
C ALA A 248 -22.04 -2.62 -12.78
N ASP A 249 -22.52 -2.90 -11.56
CA ASP A 249 -23.85 -2.46 -11.10
C ASP A 249 -23.84 -1.14 -10.30
N VAL A 250 -22.66 -0.58 -10.05
CA VAL A 250 -22.45 0.70 -9.35
C VAL A 250 -21.66 1.67 -10.22
N ALA A 251 -21.98 2.96 -10.10
CA ALA A 251 -21.23 4.03 -10.72
C ALA A 251 -20.72 4.99 -9.65
N LEU A 252 -19.42 5.18 -9.54
CA LEU A 252 -18.84 6.13 -8.60
C LEU A 252 -18.96 7.55 -9.17
N ARG A 253 -19.19 8.56 -8.32
CA ARG A 253 -19.38 9.95 -8.77
C ARG A 253 -18.58 10.93 -7.94
N LYS A 254 -18.15 12.01 -8.61
CA LYS A 254 -17.36 13.11 -8.01
C LYS A 254 -18.08 13.90 -6.92
N ASP A 255 -19.41 13.81 -6.86
CA ASP A 255 -20.28 14.46 -5.89
C ASP A 255 -20.84 13.49 -4.84
N SER A 256 -20.28 12.28 -4.74
CA SER A 256 -20.74 11.21 -3.85
C SER A 256 -19.57 10.60 -3.07
N GLY A 257 -19.84 10.11 -1.86
CA GLY A 257 -18.91 9.23 -1.15
C GLY A 257 -18.96 7.79 -1.67
N VAL A 258 -17.99 7.00 -1.22
CA VAL A 258 -17.81 5.59 -1.56
C VAL A 258 -17.68 4.79 -0.27
N SER A 259 -18.58 3.83 -0.05
CA SER A 259 -18.56 2.95 1.11
C SER A 259 -18.24 1.52 0.72
N LEU A 260 -17.49 0.83 1.58
CA LEU A 260 -17.30 -0.61 1.54
C LEU A 260 -18.02 -1.26 2.73
N MET A 261 -18.94 -2.18 2.45
CA MET A 261 -19.80 -2.80 3.46
C MET A 261 -19.61 -4.31 3.53
N ALA A 262 -19.54 -4.87 4.73
CA ALA A 262 -19.50 -6.30 4.96
C ALA A 262 -20.91 -6.95 4.78
N PRO A 263 -21.00 -8.28 4.63
CA PRO A 263 -22.27 -8.98 4.38
C PRO A 263 -23.29 -8.87 5.52
N ASP A 264 -22.82 -8.58 6.74
CA ASP A 264 -23.65 -8.30 7.92
C ASP A 264 -24.29 -6.90 7.89
N GLY A 265 -23.90 -6.06 6.93
CA GLY A 265 -24.34 -4.69 6.76
C GLY A 265 -23.51 -3.65 7.51
N ALA A 266 -22.41 -4.04 8.15
CA ALA A 266 -21.46 -3.10 8.74
C ALA A 266 -20.74 -2.32 7.63
N VAL A 267 -20.60 -1.00 7.81
CA VAL A 267 -19.70 -0.19 6.98
C VAL A 267 -18.29 -0.43 7.51
N ILE A 268 -17.45 -1.03 6.67
CA ILE A 268 -16.06 -1.30 7.01
C ILE A 268 -15.24 -0.04 6.79
N ASP A 269 -15.51 0.68 5.72
CA ASP A 269 -14.83 1.93 5.42
C ASP A 269 -15.73 2.83 4.55
N HIS A 270 -15.55 4.15 4.64
CA HIS A 270 -16.31 5.14 3.88
C HIS A 270 -15.48 6.36 3.56
N VAL A 271 -15.08 6.55 2.30
CA VAL A 271 -14.42 7.79 1.90
C VAL A 271 -15.50 8.81 1.48
N PRO A 272 -15.62 9.98 2.14
CA PRO A 272 -16.56 11.03 1.80
C PRO A 272 -16.08 11.85 0.59
N TYR A 273 -15.69 11.18 -0.50
CA TYR A 273 -15.11 11.78 -1.71
C TYR A 273 -15.95 12.91 -2.30
N GLY A 274 -17.26 12.93 -2.08
CA GLY A 274 -18.16 14.02 -2.47
C GLY A 274 -17.83 15.38 -1.81
N ASP A 275 -17.13 15.40 -0.68
CA ASP A 275 -16.73 16.61 0.03
C ASP A 275 -15.85 17.52 -0.86
N PRO A 276 -16.10 18.84 -0.89
CA PRO A 276 -15.27 19.81 -1.61
C PRO A 276 -13.78 19.84 -1.19
N GLY A 277 -13.42 19.34 -0.01
CA GLY A 277 -12.04 19.30 0.48
C GLY A 277 -11.13 18.35 -0.30
N PHE A 278 -11.68 17.30 -0.93
CA PHE A 278 -10.90 16.34 -1.72
C PHE A 278 -10.42 16.98 -3.04
N LYS A 279 -9.11 16.85 -3.33
CA LYS A 279 -8.46 17.42 -4.52
C LYS A 279 -8.76 16.62 -5.79
N LYS A 280 -9.93 16.85 -6.39
CA LYS A 280 -10.41 16.11 -7.56
C LYS A 280 -9.73 16.63 -8.83
N VAL A 281 -8.79 15.86 -9.37
CA VAL A 281 -8.13 16.16 -10.65
C VAL A 281 -8.59 15.18 -11.71
N VAL A 282 -9.02 15.69 -12.87
CA VAL A 282 -9.47 14.86 -13.99
C VAL A 282 -8.32 13.94 -14.43
N SER A 283 -8.62 12.64 -14.58
CA SER A 283 -7.68 11.61 -15.03
C SER A 283 -6.44 11.40 -14.12
N ARG A 284 -6.53 11.78 -12.84
CA ARG A 284 -5.56 11.43 -11.79
C ARG A 284 -6.25 10.72 -10.65
N SER A 285 -5.64 9.66 -10.15
CA SER A 285 -6.10 9.06 -8.89
C SER A 285 -5.80 9.99 -7.72
N LEU A 286 -6.55 9.79 -6.64
CA LEU A 286 -6.16 10.23 -5.32
C LEU A 286 -5.61 9.01 -4.57
N SER A 287 -4.42 9.16 -4.01
CA SER A 287 -3.74 8.17 -3.18
C SER A 287 -3.72 8.66 -1.74
N LEU A 288 -4.12 7.81 -0.82
CA LEU A 288 -3.99 8.02 0.62
C LEU A 288 -2.50 7.98 1.00
N SER A 289 -2.07 8.95 1.81
CA SER A 289 -0.69 9.01 2.29
C SER A 289 -0.27 7.73 2.99
N ALA A 290 0.97 7.28 2.79
CA ALA A 290 1.46 6.02 3.36
C ALA A 290 1.50 5.98 4.90
N ASP A 291 1.43 7.13 5.57
CA ASP A 291 1.34 7.29 7.03
C ASP A 291 -0.13 7.37 7.53
N ALA A 292 -1.08 7.66 6.63
CA ALA A 292 -2.52 7.59 6.92
C ALA A 292 -3.00 6.15 6.71
N THR A 293 -3.00 5.36 7.78
CA THR A 293 -3.10 3.89 7.69
C THR A 293 -4.37 3.28 8.27
N ASP A 294 -5.37 4.10 8.60
CA ASP A 294 -6.67 3.66 9.13
C ASP A 294 -7.86 4.32 8.41
N SER A 295 -9.06 3.77 8.65
CA SER A 295 -10.32 4.20 8.04
C SER A 295 -10.90 5.50 8.60
N ALA A 296 -10.27 6.13 9.60
CA ALA A 296 -10.67 7.45 10.07
C ALA A 296 -9.79 8.53 9.45
N LEU A 297 -8.52 8.22 9.22
CA LEU A 297 -7.57 9.11 8.55
C LEU A 297 -7.87 9.24 7.06
N ASN A 298 -8.40 8.20 6.41
CA ASN A 298 -8.79 8.28 5.00
C ASN A 298 -10.12 9.04 4.76
N ASP A 299 -10.84 9.42 5.82
CA ASP A 299 -11.99 10.34 5.73
C ASP A 299 -11.56 11.80 5.57
N LEU A 300 -10.33 12.12 5.96
CA LEU A 300 -9.78 13.46 6.03
C LEU A 300 -9.13 13.84 4.69
N PRO A 301 -9.64 14.87 3.97
CA PRO A 301 -9.10 15.25 2.67
C PRO A 301 -7.62 15.62 2.67
N GLU A 302 -7.10 16.13 3.80
CA GLU A 302 -5.69 16.47 3.98
C GLU A 302 -4.74 15.29 3.83
N ASN A 303 -5.20 14.06 4.09
CA ASN A 303 -4.37 12.85 4.01
C ASN A 303 -4.32 12.26 2.59
N TRP A 304 -4.98 12.87 1.61
CA TRP A 304 -5.01 12.40 0.23
C TRP A 304 -4.15 13.31 -0.67
N CYS A 305 -3.25 12.68 -1.42
CA CYS A 305 -2.48 13.34 -2.46
C CYS A 305 -2.88 12.86 -3.86
N VAL A 306 -2.69 13.74 -4.83
CA VAL A 306 -2.90 13.43 -6.24
C VAL A 306 -1.76 12.51 -6.72
N GLY A 307 -2.07 11.39 -7.38
CA GLY A 307 -1.08 10.38 -7.77
C GLY A 307 0.09 10.96 -8.59
N ILE A 308 1.31 10.50 -8.28
CA ILE A 308 2.59 10.88 -8.92
C ILE A 308 3.19 9.71 -9.74
N SER A 309 3.95 10.01 -10.81
CA SER A 309 4.48 8.97 -11.70
C SER A 309 5.81 8.35 -11.23
N TRP A 310 5.95 7.03 -11.45
CA TRP A 310 7.24 6.37 -11.68
C TRP A 310 7.31 5.80 -13.12
N GLY A 311 7.41 6.66 -14.15
CA GLY A 311 7.84 6.22 -15.49
C GLY A 311 6.99 6.66 -16.69
N THR A 312 7.60 6.55 -17.88
CA THR A 312 7.29 7.28 -19.11
C THR A 312 6.15 6.69 -19.96
N PHE A 313 4.89 7.11 -19.74
CA PHE A 313 3.82 7.13 -20.75
C PHE A 313 2.79 8.21 -20.39
N PRO A 314 2.27 9.01 -21.34
CA PRO A 314 1.37 10.11 -21.01
C PRO A 314 -0.07 9.59 -20.83
N CYS A 315 -0.77 10.16 -19.85
CA CYS A 315 -2.23 10.22 -19.67
C CYS A 315 -2.90 9.37 -18.57
N LEU A 316 -2.20 8.53 -17.79
CA LEU A 316 -2.79 7.97 -16.56
C LEU A 316 -1.76 8.00 -15.42
N TRP A 317 -2.07 8.79 -14.41
CA TRP A 317 -1.23 9.09 -13.26
C TRP A 317 -1.82 8.36 -12.03
N GLU A 318 -1.38 7.12 -11.79
CA GLU A 318 -1.93 6.22 -10.76
C GLU A 318 -0.89 5.22 -10.21
N SER A 319 -1.06 4.78 -8.96
CA SER A 319 -0.23 3.77 -8.26
C SER A 319 -0.94 2.42 -8.06
N ARG A 320 -1.95 2.10 -8.88
CA ARG A 320 -2.76 0.86 -8.81
C ARG A 320 -1.95 -0.40 -8.45
N GLY A 321 -2.31 -1.00 -7.32
CA GLY A 321 -1.77 -2.27 -6.83
C GLY A 321 -0.40 -2.14 -6.16
N GLU A 322 0.17 -0.94 -6.11
CA GLU A 322 1.47 -0.64 -5.49
C GLU A 322 1.27 0.05 -4.14
N LYS A 323 2.31 0.09 -3.31
CA LYS A 323 2.27 0.87 -2.07
C LYS A 323 2.20 2.37 -2.39
N ASN A 324 1.24 3.07 -1.79
CA ASN A 324 1.12 4.52 -1.91
C ASN A 324 2.37 5.23 -1.39
N PRO A 325 2.76 6.38 -1.99
CA PRO A 325 3.81 7.23 -1.46
C PRO A 325 3.35 8.00 -0.21
N LEU A 326 4.30 8.49 0.58
CA LEU A 326 4.01 9.52 1.60
C LEU A 326 3.61 10.81 0.89
N CYS A 327 2.56 11.48 1.38
CA CYS A 327 2.25 12.83 0.95
C CYS A 327 3.25 13.79 1.63
N ASP A 328 4.31 14.17 0.92
CA ASP A 328 5.24 15.22 1.35
C ASP A 328 4.63 16.62 1.16
N PHE A 329 4.15 17.23 2.25
CA PHE A 329 3.55 18.57 2.23
C PHE A 329 4.56 19.71 2.27
N THR A 330 5.87 19.44 2.10
CA THR A 330 6.92 20.46 2.04
C THR A 330 7.35 20.76 0.60
N SER A 331 6.38 21.08 -0.26
CA SER A 331 6.65 21.32 -1.69
C SER A 331 7.55 22.56 -1.92
N GLU A 332 8.71 22.37 -2.56
CA GLU A 332 9.57 23.46 -3.06
C GLU A 332 9.37 23.66 -4.57
N CYS A 333 8.44 24.55 -4.92
CA CYS A 333 8.14 24.87 -6.31
C CYS A 333 9.36 25.30 -7.14
N GLY A 334 9.63 24.56 -8.21
CA GLY A 334 10.68 24.82 -9.19
C GLY A 334 11.89 23.90 -9.09
N ASN A 335 11.76 22.72 -8.47
CA ASN A 335 12.82 21.74 -8.31
C ASN A 335 12.80 20.62 -9.39
N MET A 336 11.88 20.70 -10.36
CA MET A 336 11.63 19.72 -11.44
C MET A 336 11.03 18.38 -10.99
N VAL A 337 10.51 18.31 -9.76
CA VAL A 337 9.76 17.19 -9.22
C VAL A 337 8.39 17.73 -8.86
N VAL A 338 7.32 17.08 -9.33
CA VAL A 338 5.97 17.49 -8.93
C VAL A 338 5.70 16.90 -7.55
N GLU A 339 5.72 17.74 -6.53
CA GLU A 339 5.55 17.36 -5.12
C GLU A 339 4.10 17.57 -4.65
N PRO A 340 3.66 16.90 -3.56
CA PRO A 340 2.30 17.08 -3.04
C PRO A 340 2.00 18.54 -2.64
N GLY A 341 1.09 19.17 -3.39
CA GLY A 341 0.81 20.61 -3.30
C GLY A 341 1.01 21.36 -4.61
N GLU A 342 1.69 20.73 -5.57
CA GLU A 342 1.98 21.26 -6.89
C GLU A 342 1.10 20.58 -7.95
N ASP A 343 0.51 21.38 -8.85
CA ASP A 343 -0.15 20.83 -10.02
C ASP A 343 0.87 20.47 -11.11
N CYS A 344 1.99 21.20 -11.15
CA CYS A 344 3.09 21.12 -12.11
C CYS A 344 4.42 21.61 -11.52
N ASP A 345 5.55 21.11 -12.02
CA ASP A 345 6.88 21.68 -11.73
C ASP A 345 7.79 21.51 -12.97
N LEU A 346 8.00 22.62 -13.70
CA LEU A 346 8.89 22.69 -14.86
C LEU A 346 10.27 23.28 -14.50
N GLY A 347 10.60 23.29 -13.21
CA GLY A 347 11.81 23.85 -12.65
C GLY A 347 11.91 25.36 -12.88
N ALA A 348 13.08 25.79 -13.33
CA ALA A 348 13.34 27.17 -13.76
C ALA A 348 12.47 27.66 -14.93
N LYS A 349 11.62 26.81 -15.53
CA LYS A 349 10.63 27.21 -16.55
C LYS A 349 9.28 27.59 -15.95
N ASN A 350 9.10 27.46 -14.65
CA ASN A 350 7.95 28.02 -13.94
C ASN A 350 8.00 29.54 -14.09
N ALA A 351 6.91 30.13 -14.57
CA ALA A 351 6.87 31.55 -14.85
C ALA A 351 5.45 32.10 -14.80
N ASP A 352 5.29 33.29 -14.26
CA ASP A 352 4.00 33.99 -14.29
C ASP A 352 3.76 34.70 -15.63
N SER A 353 4.73 34.65 -16.53
CA SER A 353 4.63 35.26 -17.86
C SER A 353 3.51 34.64 -18.70
N PHE A 354 2.95 35.42 -19.61
CA PHE A 354 1.97 34.97 -20.59
C PHE A 354 2.60 33.91 -21.51
N GLY A 355 1.98 32.73 -21.63
CA GLY A 355 2.53 31.59 -22.40
C GLY A 355 3.34 30.56 -21.60
N ALA A 356 3.41 30.69 -20.27
CA ALA A 356 3.99 29.66 -19.41
C ALA A 356 2.94 28.61 -19.04
N LEU A 357 3.29 27.33 -19.16
CA LEU A 357 2.44 26.19 -18.80
C LEU A 357 2.29 26.02 -17.28
N CYS A 358 3.32 26.38 -16.53
CA CYS A 358 3.37 26.25 -15.08
C CYS A 358 3.74 27.60 -14.47
N ASN A 359 2.94 28.09 -13.52
CA ASN A 359 3.20 29.38 -12.86
C ASN A 359 4.27 29.25 -11.76
N SER A 360 4.70 30.38 -11.18
CA SER A 360 5.73 30.37 -10.14
C SER A 360 5.30 29.78 -8.79
N ASN A 361 4.01 29.47 -8.64
CA ASN A 361 3.44 28.75 -7.51
C ASN A 361 3.10 27.29 -7.86
N CYS A 362 3.64 26.76 -8.97
CA CYS A 362 3.49 25.38 -9.38
C CYS A 362 2.04 24.97 -9.65
N GLN A 363 1.26 25.90 -10.20
CA GLN A 363 -0.10 25.66 -10.69
C GLN A 363 -0.12 25.73 -12.22
N TRP A 364 -0.88 24.85 -12.85
CA TRP A 364 -1.07 24.88 -14.31
C TRP A 364 -1.68 26.21 -14.75
N LYS A 365 -1.25 26.69 -15.90
CA LYS A 365 -1.77 27.91 -16.53
C LYS A 365 -2.18 27.60 -17.96
N ALA A 366 -3.40 28.00 -18.32
CA ALA A 366 -4.00 27.80 -19.63
C ALA A 366 -3.19 28.52 -20.74
N LEU A 367 -3.05 27.86 -21.90
CA LEU A 367 -2.45 28.37 -23.13
C LEU A 367 -3.50 28.52 -24.24
N CYS A 368 -4.47 29.39 -24.00
CA CYS A 368 -5.57 29.66 -24.92
C CYS A 368 -5.10 29.88 -26.38
N GLY A 369 -5.82 29.34 -27.36
CA GLY A 369 -5.67 29.61 -28.78
C GLY A 369 -4.62 28.79 -29.52
N ASN A 370 -4.21 27.65 -28.97
CA ASN A 370 -3.14 26.80 -29.52
C ASN A 370 -3.66 25.54 -30.26
N LYS A 371 -4.99 25.32 -30.27
CA LYS A 371 -5.73 24.17 -30.84
C LYS A 371 -5.68 22.88 -30.04
N TRP A 372 -5.17 22.91 -28.81
CA TRP A 372 -5.18 21.80 -27.88
C TRP A 372 -5.99 22.20 -26.68
N LEU A 373 -6.86 21.30 -26.21
CA LEU A 373 -7.60 21.48 -24.97
C LEU A 373 -6.72 20.97 -23.83
N GLU A 374 -6.12 21.86 -23.05
CA GLU A 374 -5.16 21.54 -21.98
C GLU A 374 -5.67 22.06 -20.61
N PRO A 375 -5.55 21.33 -19.48
CA PRO A 375 -6.01 21.86 -18.18
C PRO A 375 -5.25 23.14 -17.78
N PRO A 376 -5.90 24.22 -17.30
CA PRO A 376 -7.30 24.38 -16.87
C PRO A 376 -8.28 24.98 -17.92
N GLU A 377 -8.08 24.77 -19.22
CA GLU A 377 -8.94 25.32 -20.28
C GLU A 377 -10.30 24.61 -20.37
N GLU A 378 -11.39 25.38 -20.44
CA GLU A 378 -12.74 24.84 -20.73
C GLU A 378 -13.05 24.83 -22.24
N CYS A 379 -12.25 25.52 -23.05
CA CYS A 379 -12.31 25.56 -24.52
C CYS A 379 -10.95 26.02 -25.10
N ASP A 380 -10.67 25.66 -26.36
CA ASP A 380 -9.59 26.24 -27.17
C ASP A 380 -10.00 26.15 -28.65
N ASP A 381 -10.16 27.29 -29.34
CA ASP A 381 -10.57 27.35 -30.75
C ASP A 381 -9.43 27.77 -31.70
N GLY A 382 -8.19 27.67 -31.21
CA GLY A 382 -7.00 27.94 -32.01
C GLY A 382 -6.74 29.41 -32.30
N ASN A 383 -7.40 30.33 -31.60
CA ASN A 383 -7.15 31.75 -31.72
C ASN A 383 -7.40 32.52 -30.39
N TYR A 384 -7.23 33.85 -30.40
CA TYR A 384 -7.34 34.74 -29.22
C TYR A 384 -8.42 35.83 -29.40
N TRP A 385 -9.54 35.54 -30.06
CA TRP A 385 -10.53 36.55 -30.45
C TRP A 385 -11.76 36.47 -29.55
N ASP A 386 -12.05 37.54 -28.84
CA ASP A 386 -13.30 37.62 -28.07
C ASP A 386 -14.54 37.61 -28.97
N GLU A 387 -15.65 37.05 -28.47
CA GLU A 387 -16.97 36.94 -29.11
C GLU A 387 -17.13 35.87 -30.21
N ASP A 388 -16.23 34.88 -30.28
CA ASP A 388 -16.44 33.62 -31.01
C ASP A 388 -16.69 32.43 -30.04
N SER A 389 -16.15 31.25 -30.30
CA SER A 389 -16.50 30.04 -29.54
C SER A 389 -15.75 29.91 -28.21
N CYS A 390 -14.61 30.61 -28.04
CA CYS A 390 -13.80 30.64 -26.82
C CYS A 390 -13.16 32.03 -26.64
N ASP A 391 -13.32 32.69 -25.47
CA ASP A 391 -12.75 34.04 -25.26
C ASP A 391 -11.26 34.03 -24.88
N ASP A 392 -10.61 35.21 -24.85
CA ASP A 392 -9.17 35.35 -24.57
C ASP A 392 -8.73 34.90 -23.16
N SER A 393 -9.70 34.60 -22.28
CA SER A 393 -9.49 34.08 -20.94
C SER A 393 -9.72 32.57 -20.83
N CYS A 394 -10.04 31.89 -21.95
CA CYS A 394 -10.40 30.47 -21.98
C CYS A 394 -11.60 30.13 -21.09
N GLU A 395 -12.43 31.13 -20.82
CA GLU A 395 -13.74 31.02 -20.21
C GLU A 395 -14.79 31.22 -21.32
N LYS A 396 -15.94 30.54 -21.24
CA LYS A 396 -16.85 30.50 -22.39
C LYS A 396 -17.77 31.73 -22.45
N ASN A 397 -17.47 32.74 -23.27
CA ASN A 397 -18.41 33.81 -23.66
C ASN A 397 -18.75 33.82 -25.16
N CYS A 398 -19.74 33.02 -25.58
CA CYS A 398 -20.93 33.48 -26.32
C CYS A 398 -21.69 32.37 -27.10
N LEU A 399 -23.02 32.57 -27.14
CA LEU A 399 -24.06 32.07 -28.07
C LEU A 399 -23.83 30.74 -28.82
N CYS A 400 -24.32 29.65 -28.24
CA CYS A 400 -24.58 28.40 -28.97
C CYS A 400 -25.67 28.61 -30.06
N ILE A 401 -25.31 28.51 -31.34
CA ILE A 401 -26.25 28.06 -32.37
C ILE A 401 -26.05 26.55 -32.48
N THR A 402 -26.92 25.80 -31.80
CA THR A 402 -26.98 24.33 -31.87
C THR A 402 -27.33 23.88 -33.30
N TYR A 403 -26.43 23.15 -33.95
CA TYR A 403 -26.76 22.33 -35.12
C TYR A 403 -26.83 20.87 -34.68
N ALA A 404 -28.02 20.26 -34.76
CA ALA A 404 -28.27 18.85 -34.48
C ALA A 404 -28.28 18.06 -35.80
N PRO A 405 -27.86 16.77 -35.83
CA PRO A 405 -27.84 15.95 -37.05
C PRO A 405 -29.25 15.75 -37.63
N HIS A 406 -29.36 15.67 -38.96
CA HIS A 406 -30.61 15.68 -39.73
C HIS A 406 -31.26 14.30 -39.87
N CYS A 407 -31.48 13.63 -38.73
CA CYS A 407 -31.99 12.27 -38.74
C CYS A 407 -33.39 12.09 -39.33
N GLY A 408 -33.52 11.16 -40.26
CA GLY A 408 -34.80 10.71 -40.84
C GLY A 408 -35.21 11.48 -42.10
N ASP A 409 -34.26 12.08 -42.81
CA ASP A 409 -34.50 12.82 -44.04
C ASP A 409 -34.28 11.99 -45.32
N GLY A 410 -33.77 10.77 -45.16
CA GLY A 410 -33.56 9.78 -46.20
C GLY A 410 -32.18 9.85 -46.85
N VAL A 411 -31.24 10.64 -46.31
CA VAL A 411 -29.90 10.84 -46.89
C VAL A 411 -28.81 10.74 -45.83
N LYS A 412 -28.12 9.59 -45.78
CA LYS A 412 -26.93 9.41 -44.92
C LYS A 412 -25.84 10.44 -45.25
N GLN A 413 -25.61 11.41 -44.37
CA GLN A 413 -24.59 12.44 -44.55
C GLN A 413 -23.18 11.92 -44.20
N GLU A 414 -22.27 11.95 -45.18
CA GLU A 414 -20.86 11.59 -45.02
C GLU A 414 -19.98 12.83 -44.86
N TRP A 415 -18.89 12.69 -44.10
CA TRP A 415 -17.92 13.78 -43.84
C TRP A 415 -17.29 14.31 -45.14
N ASP A 416 -17.58 15.56 -45.51
CA ASP A 416 -17.06 16.19 -46.73
C ASP A 416 -15.74 16.97 -46.53
N GLY A 417 -15.23 16.99 -45.29
CA GLY A 417 -13.90 17.52 -44.97
C GLY A 417 -13.77 19.05 -45.00
N ALA A 418 -14.87 19.81 -44.97
CA ALA A 418 -14.80 21.27 -45.17
C ALA A 418 -15.60 22.17 -44.20
N ALA A 419 -16.13 21.66 -43.06
CA ALA A 419 -16.87 22.48 -42.09
C ALA A 419 -16.36 22.32 -40.64
N ASP A 420 -16.30 23.45 -39.91
CA ASP A 420 -15.95 23.58 -38.49
C ASP A 420 -17.02 24.46 -37.79
N PRO A 421 -17.71 24.01 -36.72
CA PRO A 421 -17.56 22.71 -36.09
C PRO A 421 -17.94 21.57 -37.05
N PRO A 422 -17.32 20.40 -36.89
CA PRO A 422 -17.68 19.21 -37.65
C PRO A 422 -19.17 18.91 -37.44
N GLU A 423 -20.00 18.96 -38.49
CA GLU A 423 -21.30 18.27 -38.42
C GLU A 423 -20.99 16.79 -38.15
N LYS A 424 -21.44 16.27 -37.00
CA LYS A 424 -21.27 14.85 -36.64
C LYS A 424 -21.87 14.02 -37.77
N PRO A 425 -21.08 13.23 -38.54
CA PRO A 425 -21.63 12.38 -39.56
C PRO A 425 -22.58 11.36 -38.90
N GLU A 426 -23.77 11.22 -39.46
CA GLU A 426 -24.77 10.29 -38.93
C GLU A 426 -24.41 8.83 -39.26
N CYS A 427 -24.55 7.92 -38.29
CA CYS A 427 -24.17 6.52 -38.50
C CYS A 427 -25.20 5.79 -39.38
N CYS A 428 -26.45 6.25 -39.37
CA CYS A 428 -27.60 5.75 -40.13
C CYS A 428 -28.56 6.91 -40.45
N ASP A 429 -29.39 6.71 -41.48
CA ASP A 429 -30.63 7.45 -41.73
C ASP A 429 -31.57 6.49 -42.46
N ASP A 430 -32.72 6.16 -41.85
CA ASP A 430 -33.73 5.25 -42.41
C ASP A 430 -34.97 6.00 -42.94
N GLY A 431 -34.84 7.30 -43.14
CA GLY A 431 -35.87 8.17 -43.72
C GLY A 431 -37.02 8.49 -42.77
N ASN A 432 -36.90 8.21 -41.47
CA ASN A 432 -37.88 8.66 -40.47
C ASN A 432 -37.28 8.77 -39.05
N LYS A 433 -38.12 9.01 -38.03
CA LYS A 433 -37.74 9.19 -36.61
C LYS A 433 -38.48 8.24 -35.68
N LEU A 434 -38.84 7.06 -36.16
CA LEU A 434 -39.46 6.03 -35.33
C LEU A 434 -38.37 5.26 -34.58
N TYR A 435 -38.79 4.60 -33.50
CA TYR A 435 -37.91 3.74 -32.72
C TYR A 435 -38.18 2.29 -33.11
N GLY A 436 -37.14 1.53 -33.44
CA GLY A 436 -37.12 0.10 -33.75
C GLY A 436 -37.09 -0.30 -35.23
N ASP A 437 -36.78 0.59 -36.17
CA ASP A 437 -36.79 0.32 -37.63
C ASP A 437 -35.46 0.49 -38.36
N GLY A 438 -34.39 0.85 -37.63
CA GLY A 438 -33.02 0.81 -38.14
C GLY A 438 -32.15 1.98 -37.71
N CYS A 439 -32.76 3.09 -37.30
CA CYS A 439 -32.07 4.28 -36.83
C CYS A 439 -32.87 4.99 -35.73
N THR A 440 -32.18 5.42 -34.67
CA THR A 440 -32.85 6.16 -33.58
C THR A 440 -33.21 7.56 -34.07
N PRO A 441 -34.16 8.25 -33.40
CA PRO A 441 -34.44 9.66 -33.68
C PRO A 441 -33.24 10.62 -33.50
N SER A 442 -32.15 10.13 -32.91
CA SER A 442 -30.91 10.85 -32.60
C SER A 442 -29.75 10.49 -33.55
N CYS A 443 -30.00 9.67 -34.58
CA CYS A 443 -29.01 9.22 -35.56
C CYS A 443 -27.90 8.32 -35.02
N ASP A 444 -28.23 7.64 -33.92
CA ASP A 444 -27.56 6.45 -33.46
C ASP A 444 -28.24 5.21 -34.05
N CYS A 445 -27.45 4.20 -34.38
CA CYS A 445 -27.91 3.03 -35.12
C CYS A 445 -28.72 2.14 -34.18
N GLU A 446 -30.00 1.92 -34.52
CA GLU A 446 -30.85 1.03 -33.74
C GLU A 446 -30.50 -0.40 -34.05
N TYR A 447 -29.87 -1.03 -33.07
CA TYR A 447 -29.52 -2.42 -33.19
C TYR A 447 -30.76 -3.29 -32.99
N TYR A 448 -31.45 -3.66 -34.07
CA TYR A 448 -32.41 -4.75 -34.04
C TYR A 448 -32.25 -5.75 -35.21
N SER A 449 -31.96 -6.98 -34.82
CA SER A 449 -32.12 -8.25 -35.58
C SER A 449 -31.06 -8.59 -36.62
N GLY A 450 -29.92 -9.14 -36.18
CA GLY A 450 -28.97 -9.78 -37.11
C GLY A 450 -27.82 -10.57 -36.50
N TYR A 451 -27.49 -10.40 -35.22
CA TYR A 451 -26.47 -11.22 -34.57
C TYR A 451 -27.14 -12.37 -33.81
N PRO A 452 -26.53 -13.58 -33.80
CA PRO A 452 -26.97 -14.65 -32.91
C PRO A 452 -26.91 -14.14 -31.47
N ALA A 453 -27.67 -14.77 -30.58
CA ALA A 453 -27.47 -14.63 -29.15
C ALA A 453 -25.97 -14.59 -28.84
N PHE A 454 -25.57 -13.73 -27.89
CA PHE A 454 -24.28 -13.88 -27.19
C PHE A 454 -24.11 -15.38 -26.91
N ASN A 455 -23.15 -16.00 -27.59
CA ASN A 455 -23.08 -17.45 -27.64
C ASN A 455 -22.23 -17.86 -26.48
N CYS A 456 -22.86 -17.89 -25.31
CA CYS A 456 -22.22 -18.41 -24.14
C CYS A 456 -21.62 -19.78 -24.44
N GLY A 457 -20.34 -19.94 -24.13
CA GLY A 457 -19.63 -21.17 -24.34
C GLY A 457 -19.00 -21.35 -25.71
N ASP A 458 -18.62 -20.27 -26.39
CA ASP A 458 -17.93 -20.35 -27.69
C ASP A 458 -16.40 -20.19 -27.58
N GLY A 459 -15.92 -19.85 -26.38
CA GLY A 459 -14.52 -19.72 -26.01
C GLY A 459 -14.00 -18.29 -26.17
N LYS A 460 -14.89 -17.31 -26.33
CA LYS A 460 -14.58 -15.89 -26.44
C LYS A 460 -15.47 -15.12 -25.48
N HIS A 461 -14.88 -14.13 -24.81
CA HIS A 461 -15.64 -13.21 -23.97
C HIS A 461 -16.20 -12.09 -24.86
N ASP A 462 -17.46 -12.19 -25.27
CA ASP A 462 -18.10 -11.14 -26.07
C ASP A 462 -18.48 -9.91 -25.19
N PRO A 463 -18.57 -8.69 -25.74
CA PRO A 463 -18.76 -7.44 -24.96
C PRO A 463 -20.03 -7.33 -24.09
N LEU A 464 -20.96 -8.29 -24.17
CA LEU A 464 -22.21 -8.34 -23.40
C LEU A 464 -22.36 -9.62 -22.56
N GLU A 465 -21.34 -10.47 -22.54
CA GLU A 465 -21.29 -11.67 -21.71
C GLU A 465 -20.63 -11.34 -20.37
N LYS A 466 -21.12 -11.90 -19.26
CA LYS A 466 -20.46 -11.74 -17.94
C LYS A 466 -19.29 -12.71 -17.76
N CYS A 467 -19.27 -13.79 -18.55
CA CYS A 467 -18.29 -14.88 -18.54
C CYS A 467 -18.42 -15.69 -19.84
N ASP A 468 -17.38 -16.44 -20.22
CA ASP A 468 -17.43 -17.49 -21.24
C ASP A 468 -16.36 -18.55 -20.92
N ASP A 469 -16.79 -19.79 -20.63
CA ASP A 469 -15.92 -20.92 -20.31
C ASP A 469 -15.74 -21.90 -21.48
N GLY A 470 -16.10 -21.48 -22.69
CA GLY A 470 -15.96 -22.27 -23.90
C GLY A 470 -16.94 -23.43 -24.04
N ASN A 471 -17.96 -23.54 -23.18
CA ASN A 471 -19.08 -24.44 -23.39
C ASN A 471 -20.41 -24.01 -22.68
N LEU A 472 -21.47 -24.81 -22.83
CA LEU A 472 -22.83 -24.52 -22.30
C LEU A 472 -23.22 -25.44 -21.14
N LEU A 473 -22.26 -26.16 -20.56
CA LEU A 473 -22.50 -26.96 -19.38
C LEU A 473 -22.75 -26.00 -18.20
N ALA A 474 -23.45 -26.53 -17.22
CA ALA A 474 -23.77 -25.77 -16.04
C ALA A 474 -22.83 -26.22 -14.92
N GLY A 475 -22.24 -25.25 -14.20
CA GLY A 475 -21.38 -25.50 -13.05
C GLY A 475 -19.89 -25.74 -13.35
N ASP A 476 -19.38 -25.30 -14.49
CA ASP A 476 -17.97 -25.42 -14.89
C ASP A 476 -17.28 -24.07 -15.15
N GLY A 477 -17.86 -23.00 -14.60
CA GLY A 477 -17.29 -21.66 -14.60
C GLY A 477 -18.30 -20.62 -15.10
N CYS A 478 -18.97 -20.88 -16.21
CA CYS A 478 -19.95 -19.98 -16.80
C CYS A 478 -21.23 -20.71 -17.16
N GLY A 479 -22.37 -20.20 -16.68
CA GLY A 479 -23.64 -20.82 -17.00
C GLY A 479 -24.05 -20.65 -18.46
N PRO A 480 -25.00 -21.46 -18.95
CA PRO A 480 -25.55 -21.37 -20.31
C PRO A 480 -26.31 -20.06 -20.62
N LYS A 481 -26.32 -19.11 -19.68
CA LYS A 481 -26.91 -17.76 -19.81
C LYS A 481 -25.87 -16.65 -19.69
N CYS A 482 -24.58 -16.96 -19.68
CA CYS A 482 -23.50 -16.00 -19.48
C CYS A 482 -23.63 -15.22 -18.18
N THR A 483 -23.97 -16.00 -17.16
CA THR A 483 -23.94 -15.63 -15.76
C THR A 483 -22.96 -16.58 -15.10
N TRP A 484 -22.05 -16.07 -14.28
CA TRP A 484 -21.15 -16.90 -13.50
C TRP A 484 -21.94 -18.00 -12.81
N GLU A 485 -21.55 -19.25 -13.04
CA GLU A 485 -22.15 -20.39 -12.36
C GLU A 485 -21.13 -20.95 -11.39
N CYS A 486 -21.27 -20.49 -10.16
CA CYS A 486 -20.49 -20.95 -9.03
C CYS A 486 -20.90 -22.37 -8.67
N ASN A 487 -20.44 -23.35 -9.43
CA ASN A 487 -20.55 -24.75 -9.02
C ASN A 487 -19.31 -25.58 -9.36
N GLY A 488 -18.14 -24.97 -9.19
CA GLY A 488 -16.92 -25.67 -8.86
C GLY A 488 -16.40 -25.08 -7.56
N SER A 489 -16.63 -25.76 -6.44
CA SER A 489 -16.10 -25.35 -5.14
C SER A 489 -14.58 -25.48 -5.17
N PHE A 490 -13.89 -24.41 -5.55
CA PHE A 490 -12.45 -24.32 -5.44
C PHE A 490 -12.11 -23.25 -4.39
N SER A 491 -11.22 -23.57 -3.47
CA SER A 491 -10.73 -22.63 -2.45
C SER A 491 -9.28 -22.28 -2.76
N VAL A 492 -8.86 -21.06 -2.41
CA VAL A 492 -7.43 -20.70 -2.38
C VAL A 492 -6.71 -21.75 -1.54
N GLY A 493 -5.61 -22.28 -2.08
CA GLY A 493 -4.84 -23.37 -1.48
C GLY A 493 -5.41 -24.78 -1.60
N GLN A 494 -6.49 -24.97 -2.35
CA GLN A 494 -6.90 -26.32 -2.77
C GLN A 494 -5.86 -26.97 -3.68
N LEU A 495 -5.22 -26.19 -4.55
CA LEU A 495 -4.11 -26.63 -5.37
C LEU A 495 -2.86 -25.93 -4.88
N ILE A 496 -1.83 -26.70 -4.51
CA ILE A 496 -0.58 -26.13 -4.00
C ILE A 496 0.62 -26.62 -4.79
N PHE A 497 1.62 -25.77 -5.02
CA PHE A 497 2.90 -26.16 -5.61
C PHE A 497 3.69 -27.01 -4.61
N THR A 498 4.11 -28.20 -5.04
CA THR A 498 4.81 -29.16 -4.17
C THR A 498 6.21 -29.49 -4.63
N GLU A 499 6.50 -29.42 -5.92
CA GLU A 499 7.83 -29.74 -6.43
C GLU A 499 8.15 -28.93 -7.68
N PHE A 500 9.40 -28.54 -7.85
CA PHE A 500 9.81 -27.73 -8.99
C PHE A 500 11.26 -27.99 -9.40
N SER A 501 11.52 -27.99 -10.71
CA SER A 501 12.84 -28.17 -11.29
C SER A 501 13.04 -27.26 -12.52
N PRO A 502 13.73 -26.11 -12.35
CA PRO A 502 13.97 -25.16 -13.43
C PRO A 502 15.05 -25.62 -14.41
N TYR A 503 15.96 -26.50 -13.98
CA TYR A 503 17.13 -26.89 -14.75
C TYR A 503 17.44 -28.39 -14.65
N PRO A 504 16.58 -29.29 -15.17
CA PRO A 504 16.92 -30.72 -15.28
C PRO A 504 18.18 -30.95 -16.15
N SER A 505 19.03 -31.93 -15.79
CA SER A 505 20.35 -32.07 -16.41
C SER A 505 20.27 -32.49 -17.86
N GLY A 506 21.12 -31.87 -18.69
CA GLY A 506 21.25 -32.24 -20.10
C GLY A 506 20.00 -31.98 -20.94
N ASN A 507 19.07 -31.16 -20.42
CA ASN A 507 17.77 -30.91 -21.00
C ASN A 507 17.44 -29.41 -21.10
N LYS A 508 16.51 -29.05 -21.99
CA LYS A 508 15.94 -27.69 -22.11
C LYS A 508 14.54 -27.57 -21.51
N ALA A 509 14.00 -28.65 -20.96
CA ALA A 509 12.67 -28.66 -20.36
C ALA A 509 12.72 -28.21 -18.91
N THR A 510 11.70 -27.50 -18.45
CA THR A 510 11.43 -27.24 -17.03
C THR A 510 10.15 -27.97 -16.64
N TRP A 511 9.98 -28.20 -15.35
CA TRP A 511 8.72 -28.75 -14.84
C TRP A 511 8.44 -28.29 -13.42
N PHE A 512 7.16 -28.28 -13.09
CA PHE A 512 6.66 -28.10 -11.74
C PHE A 512 5.51 -29.06 -11.48
N GLU A 513 5.21 -29.26 -10.21
CA GLU A 513 4.18 -30.13 -9.71
C GLU A 513 3.26 -29.34 -8.77
N ILE A 514 1.96 -29.57 -8.94
CA ILE A 514 0.95 -29.17 -7.97
C ILE A 514 0.29 -30.39 -7.34
N TYR A 515 -0.23 -30.21 -6.13
CA TYR A 515 -1.01 -31.19 -5.38
C TYR A 515 -2.39 -30.64 -5.07
N ASN A 516 -3.43 -31.43 -5.35
CA ASN A 516 -4.79 -31.12 -4.94
C ASN A 516 -5.04 -31.63 -3.52
N THR A 517 -5.14 -30.71 -2.56
CA THR A 517 -5.44 -30.97 -1.14
C THR A 517 -6.92 -31.27 -0.91
N GLY A 518 -7.79 -30.91 -1.86
CA GLY A 518 -9.23 -31.11 -1.81
C GLY A 518 -9.67 -32.55 -2.07
N ASP A 519 -10.90 -32.86 -1.64
CA ASP A 519 -11.55 -34.16 -1.84
C ASP A 519 -12.39 -34.23 -3.13
N SER A 520 -12.38 -33.17 -3.93
CA SER A 520 -13.00 -33.04 -5.25
C SER A 520 -11.95 -32.89 -6.36
N GLU A 521 -12.33 -33.24 -7.59
CA GLU A 521 -11.50 -33.00 -8.78
C GLU A 521 -11.59 -31.53 -9.19
N VAL A 522 -10.50 -30.96 -9.71
CA VAL A 522 -10.43 -29.57 -10.20
C VAL A 522 -10.16 -29.57 -11.69
N ASP A 523 -11.00 -28.90 -12.47
CA ASP A 523 -10.73 -28.65 -13.89
C ASP A 523 -10.02 -27.32 -14.07
N LEU A 524 -8.81 -27.38 -14.64
CA LEU A 524 -7.96 -26.22 -14.90
C LEU A 524 -8.18 -25.62 -16.29
N SER A 525 -9.14 -26.10 -17.06
CA SER A 525 -9.50 -25.51 -18.35
C SER A 525 -9.80 -24.01 -18.20
N GLY A 526 -9.05 -23.17 -18.93
CA GLY A 526 -9.22 -21.72 -18.92
C GLY A 526 -8.42 -20.95 -17.86
N TRP A 527 -7.75 -21.64 -16.93
CA TRP A 527 -6.92 -21.04 -15.88
C TRP A 527 -5.60 -20.49 -16.42
N PHE A 528 -4.87 -19.74 -15.60
CA PHE A 528 -3.62 -19.08 -15.96
C PHE A 528 -2.44 -19.58 -15.13
N LEU A 529 -1.33 -19.84 -15.81
CA LEU A 529 -0.02 -20.05 -15.20
C LEU A 529 0.79 -18.76 -15.33
N CYS A 530 1.46 -18.34 -14.26
CA CYS A 530 2.18 -17.07 -14.16
C CYS A 530 3.64 -17.26 -13.71
N ASP A 531 4.54 -16.40 -14.18
CA ASP A 531 5.90 -16.23 -13.64
C ASP A 531 5.98 -14.93 -12.82
N MET A 532 6.03 -15.01 -11.49
CA MET A 532 6.05 -13.89 -10.53
C MET A 532 7.45 -13.31 -10.29
N ASN A 533 8.40 -13.42 -11.23
CA ASN A 533 9.57 -12.53 -11.19
C ASN A 533 9.20 -11.07 -11.54
N ASP A 534 7.95 -10.83 -11.91
CA ASP A 534 7.28 -9.55 -12.10
C ASP A 534 5.91 -9.70 -11.41
N ASP A 535 5.64 -8.95 -10.34
CA ASP A 535 4.47 -9.08 -9.43
C ASP A 535 3.10 -8.91 -10.13
N LYS A 536 3.09 -8.85 -11.46
CA LYS A 536 1.97 -8.47 -12.35
C LYS A 536 1.53 -9.55 -13.33
N CYS A 537 2.06 -10.79 -13.22
CA CYS A 537 1.78 -11.90 -14.15
C CYS A 537 1.89 -11.49 -15.65
N THR A 538 2.83 -10.58 -15.97
CA THR A 538 3.01 -10.01 -17.31
C THR A 538 3.26 -11.07 -18.39
N TYR A 539 3.91 -12.16 -18.00
CA TYR A 539 4.07 -13.36 -18.82
C TYR A 539 3.20 -14.47 -18.26
N MET A 540 2.13 -14.81 -19.00
CA MET A 540 1.18 -15.84 -18.61
C MET A 540 0.94 -16.89 -19.70
N HIS A 541 0.64 -18.11 -19.28
CA HIS A 541 0.15 -19.18 -20.15
C HIS A 541 -1.29 -19.53 -19.76
N ARG A 542 -2.25 -19.32 -20.67
CA ARG A 542 -3.62 -19.76 -20.47
C ARG A 542 -3.77 -21.25 -20.79
N ILE A 543 -4.24 -22.03 -19.82
CA ILE A 543 -4.56 -23.44 -19.99
C ILE A 543 -5.75 -23.56 -20.94
N SER A 544 -5.54 -24.31 -22.04
CA SER A 544 -6.52 -24.45 -23.12
C SER A 544 -7.89 -24.91 -22.62
N ALA A 545 -8.91 -24.06 -22.78
CA ALA A 545 -10.31 -24.39 -22.48
C ALA A 545 -10.88 -25.52 -23.36
N LYS A 546 -10.22 -25.86 -24.47
CA LYS A 546 -10.65 -26.94 -25.40
C LYS A 546 -10.17 -28.33 -24.97
N SER A 547 -9.45 -28.43 -23.87
CA SER A 547 -8.88 -29.67 -23.36
C SER A 547 -9.19 -29.73 -21.88
N GLN A 548 -9.97 -30.72 -21.44
CA GLN A 548 -10.23 -30.93 -20.02
C GLN A 548 -8.90 -31.23 -19.32
N VAL A 549 -8.50 -30.38 -18.39
CA VAL A 549 -7.24 -30.51 -17.63
C VAL A 549 -7.61 -30.78 -16.18
N ILE A 550 -7.93 -32.03 -15.89
CA ILE A 550 -8.47 -32.43 -14.60
C ILE A 550 -7.34 -32.84 -13.65
N VAL A 551 -7.23 -32.13 -12.52
CA VAL A 551 -6.44 -32.54 -11.37
C VAL A 551 -7.32 -33.38 -10.46
N GLY A 552 -6.99 -34.67 -10.34
CA GLY A 552 -7.73 -35.58 -9.47
C GLY A 552 -7.64 -35.16 -8.00
N LYS A 553 -8.65 -35.52 -7.20
CA LYS A 553 -8.61 -35.33 -5.74
C LYS A 553 -7.41 -36.00 -5.10
N LEU A 554 -6.79 -35.36 -4.11
CA LEU A 554 -5.66 -35.91 -3.36
C LEU A 554 -4.55 -36.46 -4.28
N SER A 555 -4.29 -35.80 -5.41
CA SER A 555 -3.38 -36.26 -6.44
C SER A 555 -2.42 -35.17 -6.91
N TYR A 556 -1.29 -35.62 -7.45
CA TYR A 556 -0.23 -34.77 -8.01
C TYR A 556 -0.39 -34.62 -9.51
N PHE A 557 -0.08 -33.43 -10.02
CA PHE A 557 -0.18 -33.10 -11.43
C PHE A 557 1.07 -32.35 -11.89
N VAL A 558 1.72 -32.86 -12.93
CA VAL A 558 3.01 -32.37 -13.42
C VAL A 558 2.84 -31.60 -14.72
N PHE A 559 3.37 -30.37 -14.72
CA PHE A 559 3.41 -29.46 -15.85
C PHE A 559 4.82 -29.36 -16.41
N THR A 560 4.94 -29.09 -17.71
CA THR A 560 6.25 -28.87 -18.35
C THR A 560 6.17 -27.92 -19.53
N ASN A 561 7.27 -27.25 -19.85
CA ASN A 561 7.36 -26.47 -21.09
C ASN A 561 7.75 -27.32 -22.32
N ASN A 562 8.09 -28.60 -22.15
CA ASN A 562 8.49 -29.49 -23.25
C ASN A 562 8.39 -30.97 -22.86
N ALA A 563 7.26 -31.63 -23.14
CA ALA A 563 7.02 -33.00 -22.69
C ALA A 563 7.91 -34.03 -23.41
N ALA A 564 8.25 -33.81 -24.68
CA ALA A 564 9.13 -34.71 -25.43
C ALA A 564 10.54 -34.77 -24.84
N SER A 565 11.01 -33.62 -24.35
CA SER A 565 12.28 -33.47 -23.67
C SER A 565 12.21 -34.06 -22.26
N LEU A 566 11.15 -33.78 -21.51
CA LEU A 566 10.98 -34.29 -20.16
C LEU A 566 10.84 -35.83 -20.10
N ALA A 567 10.21 -36.44 -21.12
CA ALA A 567 10.08 -37.88 -21.24
C ALA A 567 11.42 -38.63 -21.31
N GLN A 568 12.51 -37.97 -21.72
CA GLN A 568 13.87 -38.54 -21.70
C GLN A 568 14.40 -38.78 -20.28
N LEU A 569 13.84 -38.07 -19.30
CA LEU A 569 14.12 -38.25 -17.88
C LEU A 569 13.19 -39.29 -17.22
N GLY A 570 12.31 -39.93 -18.00
CA GLY A 570 11.33 -40.90 -17.50
C GLY A 570 10.12 -40.26 -16.82
N ILE A 571 9.95 -38.94 -16.94
CA ILE A 571 8.84 -38.19 -16.35
C ILE A 571 7.73 -38.04 -17.39
N VAL A 572 6.48 -38.29 -16.97
CA VAL A 572 5.30 -38.10 -17.80
C VAL A 572 4.55 -36.88 -17.26
N ALA A 573 4.72 -35.73 -17.93
CA ALA A 573 3.91 -34.55 -17.64
C ALA A 573 2.49 -34.75 -18.19
N GLN A 574 1.51 -34.30 -17.42
CA GLN A 574 0.10 -34.33 -17.79
C GLN A 574 -0.29 -33.12 -18.65
N TYR A 575 0.47 -32.01 -18.58
CA TYR A 575 0.22 -30.83 -19.38
C TYR A 575 1.52 -30.18 -19.88
N GLU A 576 1.55 -29.78 -21.16
CA GLU A 576 2.64 -29.03 -21.79
C GLU A 576 2.22 -27.57 -22.03
N TYR A 577 2.94 -26.61 -21.45
CA TYR A 577 2.79 -25.17 -21.68
C TYR A 577 3.92 -24.64 -22.61
N ASN A 578 3.79 -23.44 -23.19
CA ASN A 578 4.73 -22.98 -24.21
C ASN A 578 5.17 -21.51 -24.13
N VAL A 579 4.60 -20.71 -23.23
CA VAL A 579 4.94 -19.28 -23.09
C VAL A 579 6.03 -19.04 -22.04
N LEU A 580 6.04 -19.83 -20.98
CA LEU A 580 6.86 -19.58 -19.78
C LEU A 580 8.14 -20.41 -19.77
N TRP A 581 9.20 -19.86 -19.18
CA TRP A 581 10.35 -20.67 -18.77
C TRP A 581 9.90 -21.61 -17.67
N VAL A 582 9.28 -21.10 -16.61
CA VAL A 582 8.49 -21.88 -15.65
C VAL A 582 7.45 -21.00 -14.97
N ALA A 583 6.40 -21.61 -14.43
CA ALA A 583 5.40 -20.93 -13.63
C ALA A 583 5.67 -21.16 -12.13
N ASN A 584 5.39 -20.14 -11.33
CA ASN A 584 5.41 -20.18 -9.87
C ASN A 584 4.16 -19.51 -9.25
N SER A 585 3.14 -19.26 -10.07
CA SER A 585 1.81 -18.84 -9.65
C SER A 585 0.75 -19.49 -10.54
N LEU A 586 -0.35 -19.90 -9.93
CA LEU A 586 -1.53 -20.48 -10.57
C LEU A 586 -2.74 -19.61 -10.26
N ARG A 587 -3.43 -19.14 -11.29
CA ARG A 587 -4.61 -18.28 -11.16
C ARG A 587 -5.83 -18.87 -11.84
N SER A 588 -6.99 -18.73 -11.23
CA SER A 588 -8.28 -19.10 -11.83
C SER A 588 -8.69 -18.11 -12.93
N PRO A 589 -9.70 -18.45 -13.75
CA PRO A 589 -10.12 -17.61 -14.88
C PRO A 589 -10.59 -16.20 -14.48
N ASP A 590 -11.03 -16.04 -13.24
CA ASP A 590 -11.49 -14.78 -12.63
C ASP A 590 -10.34 -13.98 -11.95
N GLY A 591 -9.08 -14.37 -12.17
CA GLY A 591 -7.90 -13.66 -11.67
C GLY A 591 -7.44 -14.04 -10.26
N THR A 592 -8.21 -14.85 -9.51
CA THR A 592 -7.82 -15.27 -8.15
C THR A 592 -6.52 -16.08 -8.20
N GLU A 593 -5.53 -15.69 -7.41
CA GLU A 593 -4.35 -16.52 -7.18
C GLU A 593 -4.71 -17.66 -6.25
N ILE A 594 -4.63 -18.88 -6.77
CA ILE A 594 -4.97 -20.09 -6.03
C ILE A 594 -3.80 -20.54 -5.18
N ASP A 595 -2.59 -20.38 -5.70
CA ASP A 595 -1.35 -20.59 -4.98
C ASP A 595 -0.18 -19.96 -5.75
N SER A 596 0.85 -19.58 -5.03
CA SER A 596 2.13 -19.17 -5.60
C SER A 596 3.27 -19.55 -4.67
N PHE A 597 4.50 -19.28 -5.10
CA PHE A 597 5.66 -19.31 -4.22
C PHE A 597 6.76 -18.39 -4.77
N LEU A 598 7.56 -17.81 -3.89
CA LEU A 598 8.72 -17.00 -4.24
C LEU A 598 10.00 -17.85 -4.23
N LEU A 599 10.67 -18.02 -5.38
CA LEU A 599 11.91 -18.80 -5.46
C LEU A 599 13.17 -17.97 -5.64
N LYS A 600 13.86 -17.70 -4.52
CA LYS A 600 15.29 -17.34 -4.49
C LYS A 600 15.94 -17.92 -3.22
N PRO A 601 17.09 -18.64 -3.32
CA PRO A 601 17.86 -18.99 -4.52
C PRO A 601 17.36 -20.28 -5.20
N TYR A 602 17.55 -20.37 -6.53
CA TYR A 602 17.19 -21.55 -7.33
C TYR A 602 18.05 -22.79 -7.01
N PRO A 603 17.49 -24.01 -7.13
CA PRO A 603 18.24 -25.23 -6.94
C PRO A 603 19.30 -25.43 -8.05
N LYS A 604 20.29 -26.29 -7.77
CA LYS A 604 21.34 -26.64 -8.74
C LYS A 604 20.76 -27.40 -9.93
N GLU A 605 21.44 -27.33 -11.08
CA GLU A 605 21.11 -28.16 -12.25
C GLU A 605 21.02 -29.64 -11.85
N GLY A 606 19.97 -30.30 -12.32
CA GLY A 606 19.66 -31.70 -12.04
C GLY A 606 19.02 -31.96 -10.69
N VAL A 607 18.70 -30.96 -9.88
CA VAL A 607 18.12 -31.16 -8.55
C VAL A 607 16.81 -30.40 -8.44
N SER A 608 15.71 -31.10 -8.22
CA SER A 608 14.43 -30.47 -7.91
C SER A 608 14.41 -29.94 -6.48
N LEU A 609 13.51 -28.99 -6.23
CA LEU A 609 13.15 -28.53 -4.90
C LEU A 609 11.79 -29.13 -4.53
N SER A 610 11.71 -29.72 -3.35
CA SER A 610 10.54 -30.41 -2.81
C SER A 610 10.04 -29.69 -1.55
N LEU A 611 8.73 -29.46 -1.49
CA LEU A 611 8.05 -28.98 -0.30
C LEU A 611 7.98 -30.09 0.77
N ALA A 612 8.25 -29.75 2.02
CA ALA A 612 8.15 -30.68 3.15
C ALA A 612 6.72 -31.24 3.27
N PRO A 613 6.54 -32.56 3.46
CA PRO A 613 5.21 -33.18 3.59
C PRO A 613 4.40 -32.70 4.80
N SER A 614 5.06 -32.14 5.82
CA SER A 614 4.41 -31.49 6.97
C SER A 614 3.84 -30.11 6.65
N SER A 615 4.16 -29.56 5.48
CA SER A 615 3.92 -28.18 5.07
C SER A 615 3.01 -28.12 3.83
N LEU A 616 2.15 -29.14 3.63
CA LEU A 616 1.20 -29.22 2.50
C LEU A 616 -0.01 -28.29 2.69
N ASN A 617 0.24 -26.99 2.71
CA ASN A 617 -0.77 -25.94 2.61
C ASN A 617 -0.17 -24.70 1.95
N TYR A 618 -1.06 -23.86 1.41
CA TYR A 618 -0.74 -22.73 0.54
C TYR A 618 -0.08 -21.53 1.23
N MET A 619 -0.04 -21.50 2.58
CA MET A 619 0.74 -20.48 3.30
C MET A 619 2.15 -21.00 3.61
N ALA A 620 2.29 -22.31 3.81
CA ALA A 620 3.54 -22.91 4.20
C ALA A 620 4.49 -23.09 3.00
N ASN A 621 3.98 -23.24 1.78
CA ASN A 621 4.80 -23.25 0.56
C ASN A 621 5.33 -21.85 0.18
N ASP A 622 4.82 -20.76 0.75
CA ASP A 622 5.41 -19.42 0.58
C ASP A 622 6.69 -19.22 1.42
N LEU A 623 6.87 -20.04 2.46
CA LEU A 623 8.03 -19.98 3.33
C LEU A 623 9.17 -20.80 2.71
N THR A 624 10.21 -20.12 2.24
CA THR A 624 11.43 -20.76 1.69
C THR A 624 12.05 -21.80 2.62
N ALA A 625 11.88 -21.68 3.94
CA ALA A 625 12.33 -22.64 4.94
C ALA A 625 11.65 -24.03 4.86
N ASN A 626 10.47 -24.12 4.25
CA ASN A 626 9.72 -25.38 4.08
C ASN A 626 10.13 -26.17 2.84
N TRP A 627 11.03 -25.62 2.02
CA TRP A 627 11.50 -26.25 0.80
C TRP A 627 12.92 -26.81 0.98
N CYS A 628 13.18 -27.96 0.38
CA CYS A 628 14.49 -28.60 0.42
C CYS A 628 14.83 -29.25 -0.92
N THR A 629 16.12 -29.38 -1.21
CA THR A 629 16.57 -30.08 -2.43
C THR A 629 16.24 -31.56 -2.33
N SER A 630 15.69 -32.13 -3.40
CA SER A 630 15.39 -33.56 -3.45
C SER A 630 16.67 -34.40 -3.38
N SER A 631 16.55 -35.58 -2.78
CA SER A 631 17.60 -36.61 -2.69
C SER A 631 17.25 -37.89 -3.45
N VAL A 632 16.07 -37.93 -4.10
CA VAL A 632 15.53 -39.14 -4.74
C VAL A 632 16.07 -39.27 -6.17
N PRO A 633 16.82 -40.33 -6.49
CA PRO A 633 17.42 -40.46 -7.83
C PRO A 633 16.39 -40.67 -8.95
N MET A 634 16.57 -39.90 -10.03
CA MET A 634 15.89 -40.01 -11.32
C MET A 634 16.88 -40.43 -12.43
N ALA A 635 16.39 -40.53 -13.67
CA ALA A 635 17.25 -40.80 -14.82
C ALA A 635 18.30 -39.69 -15.02
N ASN A 636 19.40 -40.02 -15.69
CA ASN A 636 20.52 -39.10 -15.98
C ASN A 636 21.23 -38.47 -14.77
N GLY A 637 20.96 -38.96 -13.56
CA GLY A 637 21.57 -38.44 -12.33
C GLY A 637 20.81 -37.27 -11.71
N ASP A 638 19.63 -36.94 -12.24
CA ASP A 638 18.76 -35.92 -11.66
C ASP A 638 18.15 -36.42 -10.34
N LEU A 639 17.68 -35.49 -9.50
CA LEU A 639 17.03 -35.77 -8.22
C LEU A 639 15.63 -35.15 -8.21
N GLY A 640 14.61 -35.93 -7.86
CA GLY A 640 13.21 -35.49 -7.81
C GLY A 640 12.18 -36.61 -7.66
N THR A 641 10.93 -36.23 -7.43
CA THR A 641 9.76 -37.11 -7.22
C THR A 641 8.52 -36.72 -8.05
N PRO A 642 8.65 -36.37 -9.35
CA PRO A 642 7.54 -35.89 -10.14
C PRO A 642 6.36 -36.88 -10.20
N GLY A 643 5.19 -36.37 -9.89
CA GLY A 643 3.92 -37.09 -9.81
C GLY A 643 3.79 -37.97 -8.55
N GLN A 644 4.61 -37.79 -7.53
CA GLN A 644 4.65 -38.61 -6.31
C GLN A 644 4.83 -37.75 -5.05
N PRO A 645 4.42 -38.25 -3.86
CA PRO A 645 4.68 -37.54 -2.62
C PRO A 645 6.16 -37.27 -2.38
N ASN A 646 6.49 -36.02 -2.05
CA ASN A 646 7.83 -35.63 -1.63
C ASN A 646 8.29 -36.42 -0.39
N PRO A 647 9.58 -36.79 -0.30
CA PRO A 647 10.15 -37.27 0.95
C PRO A 647 10.23 -36.14 1.98
N GLY A 648 10.35 -36.49 3.27
CA GLY A 648 10.65 -35.50 4.30
C GLY A 648 11.98 -34.80 4.03
N CYS A 649 12.01 -33.48 4.24
CA CYS A 649 13.26 -32.72 4.24
C CYS A 649 14.21 -33.28 5.31
N GLN A 650 15.43 -33.63 4.90
CA GLN A 650 16.47 -34.19 5.78
C GLN A 650 17.49 -33.13 6.19
#